data_AF-A0A517W324-F1
#
_entry.id   AF-A0A517W324-F1
#
_cell.length_a   1.000
_cell.length_b   1.000
_cell.length_c   1.000
_cell.angle_alpha   90.00
_cell.angle_beta   90.00
_cell.angle_gamma   90.00
#
_symmetry.space_group_name_H-M   'P 1'
#
loop_
_entity.id
_entity.type
_entity.pdbx_description
1 polymer ?
#
loop_
_entity_poly.entity_id
_entity_poly.type
_entity_poly.pdbx_seq_one_letter_code
_entity_poly.pdbx_strand_id
1 'polypeptide(L)'
;MTERIFSKSVSRYHCANLCFKRASVILLAYLFLLGQGLSLAGNVWAGEVELKNGTIIRGELAPILGLTDALAAKIQGKGPEDPDPAAPILMVDNGMIRYFVPRRSVVRLNNDQDLSLLETFELSQQTSGRQHMLKEVGSYIDVTDFDEYGRRTVTLKTSKGQLPLLQGVTEITPHHLKVIGLKHQWELGLRTTSVKDEILKAMLNRTIDPLNPNERIAVARFYIQAGLYLQAAEAFDGIERDFPEYKEKITTFVKDLRTLHSQQLLDELKQRRKAGQHQLAQLAITKFPTNNVSQSILRQIREVEENYRERHEQIEKAKFRLGELEAEVKDPTTKNLLQAYRREVITQLNFESVERLSAFLNLEGDDSLSAREKLAIAYSGWIVGAANVVTDLDTALNFWTARAQVLDYLRSEEEKQQEAILEALNKLEGISTAVVKQMIPLLPSVLEAPVRDNAQAFSIQVTDPNAEVPVSYSVLLPIEYNPHHSYPMIVALRPSHRTTKSELSWWGRFKNGPGQSQRRGYIVISPEYLQKGQQDYHDNVTAHYAVIQSIRDARKRFSVDSDRIFLAGHGTGADAAFDIGMSHPSLFAGVIPIAGKTSAFNLHYWKNAKHLPWYIVGGELDRDTLAHNSLVVNRMMRYGYDVIYAEYKGRGYENYYEEIHNLFNWMDLQQRFKYPKEIEKKILRPIDNRFYWVRTEKFPPQIMRPKIVNGNKRIQARPVPLNVSIKVGNVIYVRSGGKITTLWLSPELVDYDERLEVRIGGMRKFNDFLRPDMEAMLDDFQNRGDRQKLFDVRLDFF
;
A
#
# COMPACT_ATOMS: atom_id res chain seq x y z
N MET A 1 27.71 86.85 1.86
CA MET A 1 27.85 87.35 3.24
C MET A 1 28.54 86.25 4.03
N THR A 2 29.89 86.28 4.01
CA THR A 2 30.80 86.74 5.10
C THR A 2 31.16 85.56 6.02
N GLU A 3 32.17 84.76 5.67
CA GLU A 3 33.60 84.87 6.04
C GLU A 3 33.91 84.78 7.54
N ARG A 4 34.68 83.71 7.88
CA ARG A 4 35.85 83.58 8.80
C ARG A 4 35.67 84.08 10.26
N ILE A 5 36.34 83.55 11.29
CA ILE A 5 37.79 83.57 11.56
C ILE A 5 38.09 82.67 12.77
N PHE A 6 39.23 82.00 12.73
CA PHE A 6 39.88 81.19 13.76
C PHE A 6 40.23 81.94 15.07
N SER A 7 40.32 81.20 16.18
CA SER A 7 41.57 80.87 16.91
C SER A 7 41.56 81.06 18.45
N LYS A 8 42.13 80.02 19.10
CA LYS A 8 43.06 80.06 20.26
C LYS A 8 42.46 80.35 21.66
N SER A 9 42.44 79.36 22.58
CA SER A 9 43.56 78.85 23.41
C SER A 9 43.99 79.89 24.47
N VAL A 10 44.20 79.64 25.77
CA VAL A 10 44.88 78.56 26.50
C VAL A 10 44.63 78.75 28.02
N SER A 11 44.51 77.66 28.79
CA SER A 11 45.16 77.46 30.11
C SER A 11 45.07 75.95 30.43
N ARG A 12 46.07 75.11 30.09
CA ARG A 12 47.24 74.65 30.87
C ARG A 12 46.93 74.29 32.33
N TYR A 13 47.43 73.22 32.95
CA TYR A 13 48.04 71.92 32.59
C TYR A 13 48.40 71.30 33.96
N HIS A 14 48.12 70.03 34.18
CA HIS A 14 48.93 69.07 34.96
C HIS A 14 48.61 67.70 34.31
N CYS A 15 49.47 67.18 33.43
CA CYS A 15 50.54 66.21 33.72
C CYS A 15 50.06 65.13 34.71
N ALA A 16 49.91 63.85 34.32
CA ALA A 16 50.84 63.06 33.54
C ALA A 16 50.22 62.31 32.34
N ASN A 17 50.89 62.46 31.19
CA ASN A 17 50.89 61.58 30.02
C ASN A 17 51.92 60.45 30.28
N LEU A 18 51.99 59.31 29.59
CA LEU A 18 52.21 59.04 28.15
C LEU A 18 52.20 57.50 28.03
N CYS A 19 51.96 56.78 26.93
CA CYS A 19 51.52 57.01 25.55
C CYS A 19 51.33 55.57 25.00
N PHE A 20 50.35 55.25 24.15
CA PHE A 20 50.40 55.49 22.71
C PHE A 20 49.00 55.31 22.09
N LYS A 21 48.54 56.38 21.40
CA LYS A 21 47.79 56.50 20.12
C LYS A 21 47.22 55.21 19.48
N ARG A 22 46.12 55.19 18.70
CA ARG A 22 45.06 56.10 18.23
C ARG A 22 44.21 55.21 17.30
N ALA A 23 42.88 55.14 17.47
CA ALA A 23 41.87 55.25 16.41
C ALA A 23 40.55 54.63 16.88
N SER A 24 39.56 55.50 17.04
CA SER A 24 38.15 55.24 16.73
C SER A 24 37.41 54.19 17.56
N VAL A 25 36.54 54.72 18.42
CA VAL A 25 35.42 54.06 19.08
C VAL A 25 34.51 53.40 18.04
N ILE A 26 34.87 52.17 17.65
CA ILE A 26 34.08 51.18 16.90
C ILE A 26 34.44 49.81 17.47
N LEU A 27 34.18 49.54 18.75
CA LEU A 27 34.28 48.18 19.30
C LEU A 27 33.76 48.06 20.75
N LEU A 28 32.50 48.38 21.05
CA LEU A 28 31.92 48.00 22.36
C LEU A 28 30.38 47.87 22.41
N ALA A 29 29.75 47.69 21.25
CA ALA A 29 28.34 47.26 21.13
C ALA A 29 28.17 46.06 20.16
N TYR A 30 29.27 45.34 19.87
CA TYR A 30 29.31 44.24 18.89
C TYR A 30 29.77 42.90 19.50
N LEU A 31 29.65 42.75 20.82
CA LEU A 31 30.07 41.55 21.56
C LEU A 31 28.94 40.98 22.44
N PHE A 32 27.69 41.11 21.98
CA PHE A 32 26.51 40.42 22.56
C PHE A 32 25.58 39.79 21.50
N LEU A 33 26.08 39.58 20.27
CA LEU A 33 25.38 38.94 19.16
C LEU A 33 26.29 37.96 18.40
N LEU A 34 27.08 37.18 19.15
CA LEU A 34 27.90 36.07 18.63
C LEU A 34 27.78 34.86 19.57
N GLY A 35 26.55 34.56 20.00
CA GLY A 35 26.22 33.35 20.72
C GLY A 35 24.98 32.75 20.07
N GLN A 36 25.20 31.79 19.17
CA GLN A 36 24.31 30.74 18.62
C GLN A 36 24.79 30.43 17.18
N GLY A 37 26.00 29.89 17.10
CA GLY A 37 26.67 29.51 15.85
C GLY A 37 27.82 28.54 16.15
N LEU A 38 27.61 27.67 17.13
CA LEU A 38 28.39 26.46 17.32
C LEU A 38 27.34 25.36 17.40
N SER A 39 27.08 24.75 16.25
CA SER A 39 26.65 23.36 16.21
C SER A 39 27.69 22.57 16.99
N LEU A 40 27.37 22.24 18.24
CA LEU A 40 27.97 21.08 18.86
C LEU A 40 27.65 19.93 17.91
N ALA A 41 28.68 19.42 17.23
CA ALA A 41 28.64 18.12 16.57
C ALA A 41 28.40 17.07 17.66
N GLY A 42 27.15 16.94 18.10
CA GLY A 42 26.67 15.74 18.73
C GLY A 42 26.70 14.66 17.67
N ASN A 43 27.26 13.50 18.01
CA ASN A 43 27.17 12.31 17.17
C ASN A 43 25.71 12.14 16.73
N VAL A 44 25.45 12.20 15.42
CA VAL A 44 24.10 12.07 14.86
C VAL A 44 23.75 10.59 14.87
N TRP A 45 22.93 10.16 15.83
CA TRP A 45 22.50 8.77 15.93
C TRP A 45 21.22 8.61 15.10
N ALA A 46 21.25 7.78 14.04
CA ALA A 46 20.02 7.33 13.41
C ALA A 46 19.32 6.33 14.31
N GLY A 47 18.01 6.51 14.44
CA GLY A 47 17.14 5.49 14.98
C GLY A 47 16.55 4.61 13.89
N GLU A 48 16.41 3.33 14.17
CA GLU A 48 15.48 2.43 13.50
C GLU A 48 14.25 2.23 14.38
N VAL A 49 13.06 2.48 13.81
CA VAL A 49 11.76 2.28 14.45
C VAL A 49 11.06 1.12 13.78
N GLU A 50 10.74 0.09 14.57
CA GLU A 50 9.89 -1.02 14.13
C GLU A 50 8.47 -0.86 14.71
N LEU A 51 7.47 -0.84 13.83
CA LEU A 51 6.07 -0.76 14.20
C LEU A 51 5.46 -2.14 14.44
N LYS A 52 4.32 -2.21 15.14
CA LYS A 52 3.55 -3.45 15.40
C LYS A 52 3.16 -4.22 14.15
N ASN A 53 3.05 -3.54 13.01
CA ASN A 53 2.74 -4.16 11.73
C ASN A 53 4.00 -4.65 10.96
N GLY A 54 5.20 -4.51 11.55
CA GLY A 54 6.47 -4.91 10.95
C GLY A 54 7.11 -3.84 10.06
N THR A 55 6.49 -2.67 9.89
CA THR A 55 7.11 -1.58 9.11
C THR A 55 8.33 -1.03 9.85
N ILE A 56 9.43 -0.90 9.13
CA ILE A 56 10.68 -0.35 9.64
C ILE A 56 10.91 1.03 9.00
N ILE A 57 11.12 2.05 9.84
CA ILE A 57 11.41 3.42 9.42
C ILE A 57 12.75 3.84 10.03
N ARG A 58 13.60 4.50 9.26
CA ARG A 58 14.94 4.92 9.68
C ARG A 58 15.10 6.43 9.56
N GLY A 59 15.70 7.04 10.57
CA GLY A 59 15.97 8.48 10.61
C GLY A 59 16.21 9.01 12.02
N GLU A 60 16.37 10.33 12.14
CA GLU A 60 16.46 11.02 13.42
C GLU A 60 15.13 10.97 14.16
N LEU A 61 15.17 10.60 15.44
CA LEU A 61 13.96 10.38 16.24
C LEU A 61 13.62 11.59 17.11
N ALA A 62 12.39 12.07 17.03
CA ALA A 62 11.88 13.13 17.90
C ALA A 62 10.46 12.83 18.40
N PRO A 63 10.22 12.69 19.72
CA PRO A 63 8.87 12.60 20.26
C PRO A 63 8.16 13.96 20.17
N ILE A 64 6.90 14.00 19.71
CA ILE A 64 6.14 15.25 19.55
C ILE A 64 4.71 15.16 20.12
N LEU A 65 4.14 16.31 20.53
CA LEU A 65 2.79 16.41 21.10
C LEU A 65 1.66 16.39 20.06
N GLY A 66 1.96 16.75 18.81
CA GLY A 66 0.98 16.87 17.74
C GLY A 66 1.65 17.25 16.42
N LEU A 67 0.93 17.04 15.31
CA LEU A 67 1.43 17.28 13.96
C LEU A 67 1.60 18.76 13.56
N THR A 68 1.09 19.72 14.33
CA THR A 68 1.24 21.15 14.00
C THR A 68 2.42 21.77 14.72
N ASP A 69 3.11 22.72 14.09
CA ASP A 69 4.27 23.42 14.68
C ASP A 69 3.97 23.98 16.07
N ALA A 70 2.77 24.54 16.28
CA ALA A 70 2.36 25.10 17.55
C ALA A 70 2.20 24.05 18.68
N LEU A 71 1.97 22.79 18.33
CA LEU A 71 1.93 21.68 19.29
C LEU A 71 3.31 21.02 19.41
N ALA A 72 4.03 20.85 18.30
CA ALA A 72 5.39 20.34 18.28
C ALA A 72 6.35 21.23 19.10
N ALA A 73 6.23 22.55 19.02
CA ALA A 73 7.08 23.49 19.77
C ALA A 73 6.79 23.56 21.28
N LYS A 74 5.77 22.86 21.81
CA LYS A 74 5.39 22.87 23.24
C LYS A 74 6.03 21.73 24.06
N ILE A 75 6.93 20.95 23.47
CA ILE A 75 7.61 19.83 24.15
C ILE A 75 8.43 20.37 25.32
N GLN A 76 8.31 19.72 26.48
CA GLN A 76 9.10 20.03 27.69
C GLN A 76 10.28 19.06 27.92
N GLY A 77 10.40 17.99 27.11
CA GLY A 77 11.47 16.99 27.20
C GLY A 77 12.79 17.41 26.52
N LYS A 78 13.91 16.81 26.94
CA LYS A 78 15.29 17.16 26.53
C LYS A 78 15.84 16.33 25.35
N GLY A 79 15.00 15.62 24.60
CA GLY A 79 15.40 14.84 23.41
C GLY A 79 14.88 13.40 23.43
N PRO A 80 15.33 12.53 22.51
CA PRO A 80 14.89 11.14 22.40
C PRO A 80 15.32 10.24 23.58
N GLU A 81 16.38 10.60 24.32
CA GLU A 81 16.88 9.86 25.50
C GLU A 81 16.10 10.18 26.79
N ASP A 82 15.48 11.36 26.88
CA ASP A 82 14.58 11.76 27.98
C ASP A 82 13.27 12.35 27.37
N PRO A 83 12.46 11.49 26.73
CA PRO A 83 11.32 11.92 25.95
C PRO A 83 10.19 12.36 26.88
N ASP A 84 9.47 13.43 26.52
CA ASP A 84 8.24 13.80 27.23
C ASP A 84 7.31 12.58 27.27
N PRO A 85 6.99 12.03 28.46
CA PRO A 85 6.18 10.82 28.58
C PRO A 85 4.74 11.05 28.09
N ALA A 86 4.31 12.32 27.95
CA ALA A 86 3.00 12.68 27.42
C ALA A 86 2.95 12.75 25.88
N ALA A 87 4.09 12.71 25.17
CA ALA A 87 4.13 12.80 23.71
C ALA A 87 3.55 11.54 23.04
N PRO A 88 2.38 11.62 22.36
CA PRO A 88 1.72 10.46 21.78
C PRO A 88 2.28 10.04 20.42
N ILE A 89 3.10 10.87 19.79
CA ILE A 89 3.59 10.71 18.41
C ILE A 89 5.12 10.65 18.44
N LEU A 90 5.69 9.77 17.62
CA LEU A 90 7.10 9.74 17.30
C LEU A 90 7.28 10.24 15.86
N MET A 91 8.12 11.25 15.68
CA MET A 91 8.60 11.69 14.39
C MET A 91 9.92 10.98 14.07
N VAL A 92 10.09 10.56 12.82
CA VAL A 92 11.33 10.00 12.26
C VAL A 92 11.69 10.84 11.02
N ASP A 93 12.76 11.62 11.08
CA ASP A 93 13.23 12.48 9.98
C ASP A 93 14.40 11.80 9.25
N ASN A 94 14.21 11.43 7.99
CA ASN A 94 15.28 10.79 7.19
C ASN A 94 16.05 11.77 6.29
N GLY A 95 15.94 13.07 6.56
CA GLY A 95 16.50 14.16 5.76
C GLY A 95 15.47 14.72 4.76
N MET A 96 14.75 13.87 4.05
CA MET A 96 13.78 14.25 3.00
C MET A 96 12.32 14.21 3.47
N ILE A 97 11.98 13.23 4.31
CA ILE A 97 10.62 12.93 4.75
C ILE A 97 10.61 12.90 6.28
N ARG A 98 9.61 13.54 6.87
CA ARG A 98 9.22 13.35 8.26
C ARG A 98 8.11 12.31 8.30
N TYR A 99 8.40 11.16 8.89
CA TYR A 99 7.39 10.14 9.20
C TYR A 99 6.86 10.36 10.60
N PHE A 100 5.54 10.49 10.72
CA PHE A 100 4.87 10.56 12.02
C PHE A 100 4.11 9.26 12.28
N VAL A 101 4.39 8.65 13.42
CA VAL A 101 3.77 7.39 13.85
C VAL A 101 3.26 7.49 15.29
N PRO A 102 2.18 6.78 15.66
CA PRO A 102 1.77 6.67 17.05
C PRO A 102 2.87 6.02 17.89
N ARG A 103 3.28 6.64 18.99
CA ARG A 103 4.28 6.04 19.89
C ARG A 103 3.83 4.68 20.44
N ARG A 104 2.51 4.49 20.59
CA ARG A 104 1.89 3.23 21.03
C ARG A 104 1.96 2.09 20.01
N SER A 105 2.30 2.37 18.74
CA SER A 105 2.50 1.35 17.71
C SER A 105 3.97 0.95 17.55
N VAL A 106 4.91 1.62 18.23
CA VAL A 106 6.33 1.27 18.20
C VAL A 106 6.59 0.05 19.10
N VAL A 107 7.28 -0.95 18.56
CA VAL A 107 7.69 -2.17 19.28
C VAL A 107 9.17 -2.13 19.63
N ARG A 108 10.02 -1.67 18.72
CA ARG A 108 11.46 -1.57 18.93
C ARG A 108 11.97 -0.20 18.46
N LEU A 109 12.88 0.34 19.27
CA LEU A 109 13.73 1.49 18.93
C LEU A 109 15.17 1.02 19.01
N ASN A 110 15.96 1.26 17.97
CA ASN A 110 17.39 1.02 17.97
C ASN A 110 18.09 2.32 17.57
N ASN A 111 18.82 2.93 18.50
CA ASN A 111 19.54 4.18 18.28
C ASN A 111 21.03 3.95 17.92
N ASP A 112 21.47 2.70 17.79
CA ASP A 112 22.88 2.36 17.60
C ASP A 112 23.30 2.40 16.12
N GLN A 113 22.51 3.01 15.22
CA GLN A 113 22.91 3.19 13.83
C GLN A 113 23.69 4.49 13.64
N ASP A 114 24.96 4.32 13.28
CA ASP A 114 25.85 5.42 12.92
C ASP A 114 25.62 5.83 11.45
N LEU A 115 24.95 6.97 11.23
CA LEU A 115 24.79 7.54 9.88
C LEU A 115 26.10 8.06 9.29
N SER A 116 27.16 8.24 10.10
CA SER A 116 28.46 8.73 9.62
C SER A 116 29.18 7.74 8.69
N LEU A 117 28.62 6.53 8.51
CA LEU A 117 29.11 5.51 7.58
C LEU A 117 28.70 5.75 6.11
N LEU A 118 27.75 6.66 5.84
CA LEU A 118 27.32 6.96 4.46
C LEU A 118 28.29 7.92 3.77
N GLU A 119 28.59 7.65 2.50
CA GLU A 119 29.39 8.55 1.67
C GLU A 119 28.57 9.79 1.31
N THR A 120 29.04 10.96 1.71
CA THR A 120 28.37 12.24 1.47
C THR A 120 29.30 13.18 0.70
N PHE A 121 28.76 13.85 -0.31
CA PHE A 121 29.49 14.82 -1.13
C PHE A 121 28.83 16.19 -1.06
N GLU A 122 29.63 17.24 -0.82
CA GLU A 122 29.15 18.63 -0.75
C GLU A 122 29.35 19.37 -2.08
N LEU A 123 28.35 20.16 -2.46
CA LEU A 123 28.38 21.03 -3.63
C LEU A 123 28.22 22.49 -3.20
N SER A 124 29.23 23.31 -3.48
CA SER A 124 29.20 24.73 -3.11
C SER A 124 28.17 25.51 -3.94
N GLN A 125 27.26 26.22 -3.26
CA GLN A 125 26.26 27.08 -3.89
C GLN A 125 26.39 28.52 -3.42
N GLN A 126 26.16 29.46 -4.33
CA GLN A 126 26.08 30.88 -3.99
C GLN A 126 24.61 31.30 -3.78
N THR A 127 24.31 31.80 -2.58
CA THR A 127 22.97 32.29 -2.21
C THR A 127 22.94 33.81 -2.08
N SER A 128 21.82 34.45 -2.44
CA SER A 128 21.64 35.89 -2.22
C SER A 128 21.31 36.23 -0.76
N GLY A 129 21.85 37.32 -0.20
CA GLY A 129 21.72 37.67 1.23
C GLY A 129 20.33 38.15 1.72
N ARG A 130 19.35 38.40 0.84
CA ARG A 130 17.96 38.72 1.21
C ARG A 130 17.01 37.75 0.53
N GLN A 131 16.67 36.67 1.22
CA GLN A 131 15.79 35.62 0.68
C GLN A 131 14.35 35.81 1.15
N HIS A 132 13.40 35.64 0.25
CA HIS A 132 11.97 35.58 0.60
C HIS A 132 11.58 34.15 0.94
N MET A 133 10.85 33.97 2.04
CA MET A 133 10.31 32.67 2.46
C MET A 133 9.11 32.25 1.62
N LEU A 134 9.12 31.01 1.15
CA LEU A 134 7.98 30.40 0.48
C LEU A 134 7.03 29.81 1.52
N LYS A 135 5.77 30.27 1.53
CA LYS A 135 4.73 29.78 2.46
C LYS A 135 3.95 28.60 1.90
N GLU A 136 3.85 28.51 0.58
CA GLU A 136 3.09 27.49 -0.14
C GLU A 136 3.81 27.22 -1.45
N VAL A 137 3.87 25.96 -1.86
CA VAL A 137 4.43 25.53 -3.15
C VAL A 137 3.27 25.03 -4.00
N GLY A 138 2.94 25.82 -5.03
CA GLY A 138 1.92 25.46 -6.01
C GLY A 138 2.39 24.34 -6.95
N SER A 139 1.53 23.95 -7.89
CA SER A 139 1.87 22.90 -8.84
C SER A 139 3.03 23.31 -9.75
N TYR A 140 3.92 22.36 -10.03
CA TYR A 140 5.04 22.54 -10.96
C TYR A 140 4.52 22.66 -12.39
N ILE A 141 5.00 23.67 -13.11
CA ILE A 141 4.73 23.88 -14.55
C ILE A 141 5.85 23.24 -15.36
N ASP A 142 7.08 23.54 -14.98
CA ASP A 142 8.29 23.07 -15.64
C ASP A 142 9.40 22.86 -14.61
N VAL A 143 10.22 21.83 -14.82
CA VAL A 143 11.36 21.48 -13.97
C VAL A 143 12.49 21.10 -14.90
N THR A 144 13.50 21.95 -14.99
CA THR A 144 14.71 21.59 -15.76
C THR A 144 15.48 20.50 -15.01
N ASP A 145 16.25 19.73 -15.77
CA ASP A 145 17.29 18.89 -15.20
C ASP A 145 18.32 19.75 -14.43
N PHE A 146 19.05 19.11 -13.51
CA PHE A 146 20.23 19.73 -12.90
C PHE A 146 21.38 19.79 -13.89
N ASP A 147 22.20 20.85 -13.80
CA ASP A 147 23.51 20.88 -14.44
C ASP A 147 24.58 20.17 -13.59
N GLU A 148 25.82 20.12 -14.10
CA GLU A 148 26.97 19.53 -13.40
C GLU A 148 27.33 20.26 -12.08
N TYR A 149 26.88 21.49 -11.88
CA TYR A 149 27.05 22.26 -10.64
C TYR A 149 25.88 22.05 -9.68
N GLY A 150 24.95 21.15 -10.00
CA GLY A 150 23.76 20.87 -9.20
C GLY A 150 22.72 21.98 -9.24
N ARG A 151 22.67 22.81 -10.28
CA ARG A 151 21.69 23.92 -10.39
C ARG A 151 20.59 23.59 -11.37
N ARG A 152 19.36 24.01 -11.05
CA ARG A 152 18.21 23.89 -11.95
C ARG A 152 17.21 25.03 -11.76
N THR A 153 16.33 25.20 -12.74
CA THR A 153 15.19 26.11 -12.63
C THR A 153 13.90 25.31 -12.49
N VAL A 154 13.08 25.71 -11.52
CA VAL A 154 11.73 25.20 -11.29
C VAL A 154 10.75 26.32 -11.49
N THR A 155 9.74 26.11 -12.34
CA THR A 155 8.67 27.09 -12.57
C THR A 155 7.41 26.64 -11.85
N LEU A 156 6.97 27.41 -10.86
CA LEU A 156 5.73 27.13 -10.11
C LEU A 156 4.55 27.92 -10.66
N LYS A 157 3.36 27.33 -10.59
CA LYS A 157 2.10 28.05 -10.76
C LYS A 157 1.68 28.69 -9.44
N THR A 158 1.55 30.01 -9.40
CA THR A 158 1.09 30.76 -8.23
C THR A 158 -0.18 31.55 -8.54
N SER A 159 -0.85 32.08 -7.51
CA SER A 159 -2.00 32.97 -7.67
C SER A 159 -1.66 34.28 -8.42
N LYS A 160 -0.39 34.67 -8.44
CA LYS A 160 0.12 35.87 -9.12
C LYS A 160 0.73 35.57 -10.50
N GLY A 161 0.62 34.33 -11.00
CA GLY A 161 1.21 33.89 -12.26
C GLY A 161 2.34 32.87 -12.08
N GLN A 162 3.19 32.75 -13.10
CA GLN A 162 4.32 31.82 -13.07
C GLN A 162 5.49 32.40 -12.27
N LEU A 163 6.09 31.59 -11.40
CA LEU A 163 7.23 31.99 -10.58
C LEU A 163 8.41 31.06 -10.86
N PRO A 164 9.41 31.48 -11.65
CA PRO A 164 10.64 30.74 -11.82
C PRO A 164 11.53 30.87 -10.57
N LEU A 165 11.96 29.73 -10.05
CA LEU A 165 12.77 29.59 -8.85
C LEU A 165 14.05 28.84 -9.19
N LEU A 166 15.19 29.43 -8.83
CA LEU A 166 16.49 28.79 -9.00
C LEU A 166 16.81 27.92 -7.79
N GLN A 167 17.12 26.67 -8.02
CA GLN A 167 17.51 25.69 -7.02
C GLN A 167 18.97 25.26 -7.19
N GLY A 168 19.62 24.87 -6.10
CA GLY A 168 20.96 24.30 -6.08
C GLY A 168 21.06 23.12 -5.11
N VAL A 169 21.73 22.05 -5.53
CA VAL A 169 22.11 20.92 -4.67
C VAL A 169 23.28 21.37 -3.79
N THR A 170 23.17 21.16 -2.48
CA THR A 170 24.26 21.45 -1.53
C THR A 170 24.93 20.19 -1.04
N GLU A 171 24.21 19.06 -1.03
CA GLU A 171 24.68 17.80 -0.48
C GLU A 171 24.09 16.63 -1.28
N ILE A 172 24.91 15.63 -1.53
CA ILE A 172 24.57 14.38 -2.21
C ILE A 172 24.86 13.23 -1.24
N THR A 173 23.81 12.52 -0.82
CA THR A 173 23.92 11.29 -0.02
C THR A 173 23.43 10.09 -0.85
N PRO A 174 23.69 8.84 -0.43
CA PRO A 174 23.26 7.66 -1.18
C PRO A 174 21.72 7.54 -1.28
N HIS A 175 20.99 8.21 -0.38
CA HIS A 175 19.53 8.09 -0.30
C HIS A 175 18.79 9.34 -0.74
N HIS A 176 19.36 10.53 -0.53
CA HIS A 176 18.75 11.79 -0.93
C HIS A 176 19.76 12.89 -1.28
N LEU A 177 19.29 13.88 -2.03
CA LEU A 177 19.96 15.15 -2.27
C LEU A 177 19.33 16.23 -1.40
N LYS A 178 20.16 17.08 -0.79
CA LYS A 178 19.71 18.32 -0.16
C LYS A 178 19.70 19.44 -1.19
N VAL A 179 18.54 20.05 -1.38
CA VAL A 179 18.33 21.11 -2.39
C VAL A 179 17.83 22.37 -1.70
N ILE A 180 18.43 23.50 -2.07
CA ILE A 180 18.04 24.82 -1.56
C ILE A 180 17.58 25.75 -2.68
N GLY A 181 16.73 26.72 -2.35
CA GLY A 181 16.47 27.89 -3.18
C GLY A 181 17.65 28.86 -3.14
N LEU A 182 18.21 29.20 -4.29
CA LEU A 182 19.38 30.10 -4.34
C LEU A 182 19.01 31.57 -4.07
N LYS A 183 17.74 31.93 -4.33
CA LYS A 183 17.18 33.27 -4.15
C LYS A 183 16.03 33.35 -3.13
N HIS A 184 15.63 32.21 -2.57
CA HIS A 184 14.45 32.08 -1.71
C HIS A 184 14.78 31.14 -0.56
N GLN A 185 14.17 31.38 0.61
CA GLN A 185 14.31 30.48 1.74
C GLN A 185 13.40 29.29 1.47
N TRP A 186 14.01 28.23 0.92
CA TRP A 186 13.37 27.01 0.50
C TRP A 186 14.39 25.88 0.60
N GLU A 187 14.09 24.86 1.40
CA GLU A 187 14.92 23.66 1.53
C GLU A 187 14.02 22.45 1.32
N LEU A 188 14.50 21.49 0.55
CA LEU A 188 13.78 20.25 0.25
C LEU A 188 14.76 19.10 0.00
N GLY A 189 14.28 17.89 0.20
CA GLY A 189 14.99 16.67 -0.20
C GLY A 189 14.46 16.12 -1.53
N LEU A 190 15.35 15.50 -2.30
CA LEU A 190 15.00 14.67 -3.47
C LEU A 190 15.65 13.31 -3.33
N ARG A 191 14.97 12.22 -3.68
CA ARG A 191 15.63 10.90 -3.73
C ARG A 191 16.78 10.93 -4.74
N THR A 192 17.94 10.40 -4.38
CA THR A 192 19.13 10.35 -5.25
C THR A 192 18.83 9.66 -6.58
N THR A 193 18.07 8.57 -6.54
CA THR A 193 17.65 7.81 -7.73
C THR A 193 16.62 8.52 -8.60
N SER A 194 16.13 9.70 -8.21
CA SER A 194 15.26 10.55 -9.04
C SER A 194 16.06 11.42 -10.03
N VAL A 195 17.39 11.52 -9.87
CA VAL A 195 18.27 12.23 -10.80
C VAL A 195 18.77 11.28 -11.88
N LYS A 196 18.87 11.76 -13.12
CA LYS A 196 19.42 10.99 -14.24
C LYS A 196 20.86 10.59 -13.94
N ASP A 197 21.22 9.37 -14.30
CA ASP A 197 22.52 8.79 -14.00
C ASP A 197 23.70 9.64 -14.51
N GLU A 198 23.61 10.11 -15.76
CA GLU A 198 24.62 10.99 -16.38
C GLU A 198 24.83 12.30 -15.61
N ILE A 199 23.76 12.86 -15.04
CA ILE A 199 23.80 14.11 -14.28
C ILE A 199 24.35 13.86 -12.88
N LEU A 200 23.90 12.79 -12.22
CA LEU A 200 24.43 12.41 -10.90
C LEU A 200 25.94 12.15 -10.98
N LYS A 201 26.37 11.42 -12.01
CA LYS A 201 27.79 11.17 -12.29
C LYS A 201 28.56 12.46 -12.54
N ALA A 202 28.01 13.39 -13.32
CA ALA A 202 28.64 14.69 -13.57
C ALA A 202 28.80 15.52 -12.28
N MET A 203 27.76 15.56 -11.44
CA MET A 203 27.81 16.25 -10.14
C MET A 203 28.84 15.62 -9.20
N LEU A 204 28.86 14.28 -9.06
CA LEU A 204 29.85 13.58 -8.23
C LEU A 204 31.29 13.80 -8.73
N ASN A 205 31.51 13.81 -10.04
CA ASN A 205 32.83 14.10 -10.61
C ASN A 205 33.31 15.54 -10.34
N ARG A 206 32.40 16.48 -10.04
CA ARG A 206 32.76 17.84 -9.63
C ARG A 206 33.16 17.95 -8.17
N THR A 207 32.78 16.98 -7.33
CA THR A 207 33.10 16.97 -5.90
C THR A 207 34.36 16.18 -5.56
N ILE A 208 35.01 15.57 -6.55
CA ILE A 208 36.23 14.76 -6.37
C ILE A 208 37.37 15.20 -7.29
N ASP A 209 38.60 14.90 -6.90
CA ASP A 209 39.77 14.90 -7.79
C ASP A 209 39.79 13.60 -8.61
N PRO A 210 39.62 13.66 -9.96
CA PRO A 210 39.67 12.46 -10.79
C PRO A 210 41.05 11.80 -10.79
N LEU A 211 42.12 12.46 -10.36
CA LEU A 211 43.45 11.84 -10.23
C LEU A 211 43.66 11.15 -8.88
N ASN A 212 42.72 11.29 -7.94
CA ASN A 212 42.77 10.63 -6.64
C ASN A 212 41.96 9.32 -6.63
N PRO A 213 42.61 8.14 -6.63
CA PRO A 213 41.92 6.86 -6.64
C PRO A 213 41.04 6.62 -5.40
N ASN A 214 41.39 7.18 -4.23
CA ASN A 214 40.58 6.98 -3.02
C ASN A 214 39.23 7.70 -3.09
N GLU A 215 39.18 8.87 -3.71
CA GLU A 215 37.92 9.61 -3.91
C GLU A 215 37.04 8.94 -4.96
N ARG A 216 37.64 8.36 -6.01
CA ARG A 216 36.89 7.50 -6.95
C ARG A 216 36.33 6.24 -6.27
N ILE A 217 37.08 5.64 -5.34
CA ILE A 217 36.59 4.51 -4.52
C ILE A 217 35.40 4.96 -3.64
N ALA A 218 35.45 6.16 -3.07
CA ALA A 218 34.32 6.72 -2.31
C ALA A 218 33.06 6.85 -3.19
N VAL A 219 33.18 7.32 -4.42
CA VAL A 219 32.06 7.34 -5.39
C VAL A 219 31.54 5.94 -5.71
N ALA A 220 32.42 4.95 -5.87
CA ALA A 220 31.99 3.57 -6.09
C ALA A 220 31.25 2.99 -4.87
N ARG A 221 31.71 3.29 -3.64
CA ARG A 221 31.00 2.93 -2.39
C ARG A 221 29.67 3.63 -2.26
N PHE A 222 29.58 4.90 -2.61
CA PHE A 222 28.33 5.65 -2.68
C PHE A 222 27.31 4.94 -3.57
N TYR A 223 27.71 4.50 -4.77
CA TYR A 223 26.82 3.76 -5.66
C TYR A 223 26.37 2.42 -5.06
N ILE A 224 27.24 1.69 -4.35
CA ILE A 224 26.84 0.49 -3.59
C ILE A 224 25.78 0.85 -2.55
N GLN A 225 26.03 1.87 -1.72
CA GLN A 225 25.12 2.31 -0.64
C GLN A 225 23.78 2.81 -1.19
N ALA A 226 23.77 3.38 -2.40
CA ALA A 226 22.57 3.81 -3.11
C ALA A 226 21.81 2.66 -3.80
N GLY A 227 22.35 1.44 -3.84
CA GLY A 227 21.80 0.31 -4.58
C GLY A 227 21.95 0.41 -6.11
N LEU A 228 22.85 1.29 -6.58
CA LEU A 228 23.16 1.54 -7.99
C LEU A 228 24.34 0.64 -8.43
N TYR A 229 24.12 -0.68 -8.40
CA TYR A 229 25.20 -1.65 -8.56
C TYR A 229 25.86 -1.66 -9.94
N LEU A 230 25.13 -1.31 -11.00
CA LEU A 230 25.72 -1.20 -12.34
C LEU A 230 26.71 -0.03 -12.42
N GLN A 231 26.31 1.12 -11.90
CA GLN A 231 27.16 2.31 -11.80
C GLN A 231 28.39 2.05 -10.91
N ALA A 232 28.20 1.34 -9.80
CA ALA A 232 29.31 0.93 -8.95
C ALA A 232 30.31 0.03 -9.69
N ALA A 233 29.83 -0.92 -10.49
CA ALA A 233 30.69 -1.80 -11.28
C ALA A 233 31.50 -1.01 -12.31
N GLU A 234 30.86 -0.12 -13.06
CA GLU A 234 31.54 0.77 -14.02
C GLU A 234 32.59 1.66 -13.35
N ALA A 235 32.30 2.16 -12.14
CA ALA A 235 33.24 2.96 -11.37
C ALA A 235 34.49 2.15 -10.96
N PHE A 236 34.31 0.91 -10.47
CA PHE A 236 35.44 0.04 -10.13
C PHE A 236 36.25 -0.39 -11.36
N ASP A 237 35.61 -0.72 -12.48
CA ASP A 237 36.29 -1.07 -13.73
C ASP A 237 37.16 0.10 -14.23
N GLY A 238 36.65 1.34 -14.12
CA GLY A 238 37.42 2.55 -14.42
C GLY A 238 38.62 2.76 -13.50
N ILE A 239 38.48 2.45 -12.20
CA ILE A 239 39.59 2.53 -11.24
C ILE A 239 40.65 1.47 -11.55
N GLU A 240 40.26 0.22 -11.82
CA GLU A 240 41.21 -0.85 -12.14
C GLU A 240 42.01 -0.55 -13.42
N ARG A 241 41.35 0.05 -14.43
CA ARG A 241 41.99 0.44 -15.68
C ARG A 241 42.97 1.61 -15.50
N ASP A 242 42.55 2.64 -14.77
CA ASP A 242 43.32 3.89 -14.67
C ASP A 242 44.38 3.83 -13.55
N PHE A 243 44.18 2.97 -12.53
CA PHE A 243 45.08 2.77 -11.38
C PHE A 243 45.27 1.26 -11.05
N PRO A 244 46.00 0.50 -11.89
CA PRO A 244 46.14 -0.95 -11.72
C PRO A 244 46.70 -1.38 -10.36
N GLU A 245 47.51 -0.55 -9.71
CA GLU A 245 48.09 -0.79 -8.38
C GLU A 245 47.05 -0.82 -7.25
N TYR A 246 45.84 -0.29 -7.47
CA TYR A 246 44.74 -0.33 -6.50
C TYR A 246 43.88 -1.59 -6.59
N LYS A 247 44.15 -2.50 -7.53
CA LYS A 247 43.37 -3.71 -7.78
C LYS A 247 43.14 -4.56 -6.52
N GLU A 248 44.19 -4.79 -5.73
CA GLU A 248 44.06 -5.55 -4.47
C GLU A 248 43.17 -4.82 -3.45
N LYS A 249 43.31 -3.49 -3.36
CA LYS A 249 42.53 -2.66 -2.42
C LYS A 249 41.03 -2.68 -2.74
N ILE A 250 40.66 -2.70 -4.01
CA ILE A 250 39.24 -2.69 -4.43
C ILE A 250 38.61 -4.09 -4.50
N THR A 251 39.41 -5.15 -4.44
CA THR A 251 38.94 -6.54 -4.59
C THR A 251 37.82 -6.89 -3.61
N THR A 252 37.93 -6.47 -2.34
CA THR A 252 36.88 -6.71 -1.34
C THR A 252 35.59 -6.00 -1.69
N PHE A 253 35.64 -4.72 -2.08
CA PHE A 253 34.45 -3.95 -2.46
C PHE A 253 33.76 -4.53 -3.70
N VAL A 254 34.53 -4.96 -4.71
CA VAL A 254 33.98 -5.62 -5.91
C VAL A 254 33.30 -6.95 -5.54
N LYS A 255 33.84 -7.71 -4.59
CA LYS A 255 33.22 -8.94 -4.08
C LYS A 255 31.90 -8.64 -3.34
N ASP A 256 31.88 -7.61 -2.50
CA ASP A 256 30.69 -7.19 -1.77
C ASP A 256 29.60 -6.69 -2.72
N LEU A 257 29.96 -5.85 -3.68
CA LEU A 257 29.09 -5.38 -4.77
C LEU A 257 28.43 -6.56 -5.49
N ARG A 258 29.22 -7.56 -5.92
CA ARG A 258 28.69 -8.75 -6.60
C ARG A 258 27.73 -9.53 -5.71
N THR A 259 28.03 -9.64 -4.41
CA THR A 259 27.18 -10.33 -3.44
C THR A 259 25.84 -9.61 -3.28
N LEU A 260 25.86 -8.29 -3.07
CA LEU A 260 24.66 -7.47 -2.93
C LEU A 260 23.81 -7.45 -4.20
N HIS A 261 24.43 -7.30 -5.37
CA HIS A 261 23.73 -7.37 -6.65
C HIS A 261 23.08 -8.73 -6.88
N SER A 262 23.80 -9.83 -6.60
CA SER A 262 23.25 -11.19 -6.71
C SER A 262 22.09 -11.41 -5.75
N GLN A 263 22.16 -10.87 -4.54
CA GLN A 263 21.06 -10.91 -3.58
C GLN A 263 19.83 -10.15 -4.10
N GLN A 264 20.02 -8.95 -4.66
CA GLN A 264 18.93 -8.18 -5.26
C GLN A 264 18.25 -8.93 -6.41
N LEU A 265 19.02 -9.59 -7.28
CA LEU A 265 18.47 -10.40 -8.36
C LEU A 265 17.68 -11.60 -7.83
N LEU A 266 18.17 -12.24 -6.76
CA LEU A 266 17.46 -13.34 -6.10
C LEU A 266 16.15 -12.86 -5.45
N ASP A 267 16.14 -11.68 -4.84
CA ASP A 267 14.95 -11.10 -4.24
C ASP A 267 13.90 -10.72 -5.31
N GLU A 268 14.34 -10.16 -6.44
CA GLU A 268 13.47 -9.92 -7.59
C GLU A 268 12.90 -11.24 -8.16
N LEU A 269 13.71 -12.30 -8.25
CA LEU A 269 13.24 -13.63 -8.66
C LEU A 269 12.16 -14.17 -7.70
N LYS A 270 12.39 -14.09 -6.39
CA LYS A 270 11.41 -14.50 -5.38
C LYS A 270 10.12 -13.67 -5.49
N GLN A 271 10.23 -12.37 -5.72
CA GLN A 271 9.08 -11.49 -5.91
C GLN A 271 8.27 -11.86 -7.16
N ARG A 272 8.93 -12.18 -8.28
CA ARG A 272 8.25 -12.63 -9.52
C ARG A 272 7.47 -13.91 -9.30
N ARG A 273 8.05 -14.88 -8.59
CA ARG A 273 7.36 -16.13 -8.22
C ARG A 273 6.14 -15.85 -7.37
N LYS A 274 6.28 -15.01 -6.34
CA LYS A 274 5.17 -14.59 -5.46
C LYS A 274 4.06 -13.87 -6.24
N ALA A 275 4.40 -13.17 -7.31
CA ALA A 275 3.47 -12.46 -8.18
C ALA A 275 2.82 -13.33 -9.27
N GLY A 276 3.07 -14.65 -9.30
CA GLY A 276 2.58 -15.57 -10.33
C GLY A 276 3.25 -15.42 -11.70
N GLN A 277 4.41 -14.73 -11.78
CA GLN A 277 5.15 -14.46 -13.03
C GLN A 277 6.16 -15.56 -13.32
N HIS A 278 5.66 -16.77 -13.56
CA HIS A 278 6.52 -17.94 -13.68
C HIS A 278 7.42 -17.94 -14.91
N GLN A 279 6.95 -17.42 -16.05
CA GLN A 279 7.77 -17.38 -17.27
C GLN A 279 8.93 -16.38 -17.10
N LEU A 280 8.64 -15.19 -16.56
CA LEU A 280 9.68 -14.21 -16.22
C LEU A 280 10.63 -14.71 -15.12
N ALA A 281 10.14 -15.48 -14.14
CA ALA A 281 10.99 -16.09 -13.13
C ALA A 281 11.96 -17.12 -13.74
N GLN A 282 11.47 -18.00 -14.62
CA GLN A 282 12.32 -18.97 -15.34
C GLN A 282 13.36 -18.26 -16.21
N LEU A 283 12.97 -17.21 -16.94
CA LEU A 283 13.91 -16.40 -17.74
C LEU A 283 14.98 -15.74 -16.87
N ALA A 284 14.61 -15.27 -15.67
CA ALA A 284 15.54 -14.68 -14.72
C ALA A 284 16.55 -15.70 -14.18
N ILE A 285 16.12 -16.95 -13.95
CA ILE A 285 17.02 -18.06 -13.55
C ILE A 285 18.05 -18.32 -14.66
N THR A 286 17.61 -18.44 -15.92
CA THR A 286 18.53 -18.69 -17.05
C THR A 286 19.56 -17.57 -17.23
N LYS A 287 19.20 -16.33 -16.90
CA LYS A 287 20.08 -15.15 -17.02
C LYS A 287 20.88 -14.85 -15.74
N PHE A 288 20.73 -15.65 -14.69
CA PHE A 288 21.33 -15.37 -13.39
C PHE A 288 22.87 -15.52 -13.46
N PRO A 289 23.66 -14.57 -12.92
CA PRO A 289 25.12 -14.67 -12.96
C PRO A 289 25.62 -15.83 -12.10
N THR A 290 26.48 -16.68 -12.65
CA THR A 290 27.05 -17.83 -11.93
C THR A 290 28.48 -17.59 -11.43
N ASN A 291 29.21 -16.66 -12.05
CA ASN A 291 30.61 -16.39 -11.72
C ASN A 291 30.74 -15.56 -10.44
N ASN A 292 31.60 -15.99 -9.52
CA ASN A 292 31.93 -15.26 -8.28
C ASN A 292 30.72 -14.92 -7.38
N VAL A 293 29.66 -15.71 -7.45
CA VAL A 293 28.49 -15.62 -6.56
C VAL A 293 28.67 -16.56 -5.38
N SER A 294 28.14 -16.18 -4.21
CA SER A 294 28.22 -17.02 -3.01
C SER A 294 27.52 -18.37 -3.22
N GLN A 295 28.09 -19.44 -2.67
CA GLN A 295 27.49 -20.78 -2.76
C GLN A 295 26.09 -20.87 -2.13
N SER A 296 25.81 -20.02 -1.13
CA SER A 296 24.48 -19.91 -0.53
C SER A 296 23.43 -19.40 -1.52
N ILE A 297 23.75 -18.37 -2.32
CA ILE A 297 22.85 -17.83 -3.35
C ILE A 297 22.68 -18.85 -4.47
N LEU A 298 23.78 -19.47 -4.96
CA LEU A 298 23.71 -20.50 -6.00
C LEU A 298 22.91 -21.73 -5.57
N ARG A 299 22.96 -22.11 -4.27
CA ARG A 299 22.12 -23.17 -3.71
C ARG A 299 20.63 -22.78 -3.76
N GLN A 300 20.30 -21.56 -3.36
CA GLN A 300 18.92 -21.07 -3.43
C GLN A 300 18.39 -21.03 -4.87
N ILE A 301 19.20 -20.59 -5.84
CA ILE A 301 18.80 -20.60 -7.26
C ILE A 301 18.53 -22.03 -7.75
N ARG A 302 19.42 -22.99 -7.45
CA ARG A 302 19.24 -24.40 -7.80
C ARG A 302 17.97 -24.99 -7.16
N GLU A 303 17.67 -24.64 -5.92
CA GLU A 303 16.43 -25.06 -5.25
C GLU A 303 15.18 -24.52 -5.97
N VAL A 304 15.22 -23.26 -6.44
CA VAL A 304 14.13 -22.69 -7.23
C VAL A 304 14.00 -23.39 -8.59
N GLU A 305 15.11 -23.64 -9.27
CA GLU A 305 15.14 -24.34 -10.55
C GLU A 305 14.58 -25.76 -10.43
N GLU A 306 15.01 -26.51 -9.41
CA GLU A 306 14.50 -27.84 -9.09
C GLU A 306 12.99 -27.83 -8.87
N ASN A 307 12.49 -26.89 -8.06
CA ASN A 307 11.06 -26.77 -7.79
C ASN A 307 10.24 -26.53 -9.08
N TYR A 308 10.78 -25.78 -10.04
CA TYR A 308 10.13 -25.60 -11.34
C TYR A 308 10.14 -26.87 -12.17
N ARG A 309 11.25 -27.62 -12.16
CA ARG A 309 11.36 -28.90 -12.86
C ARG A 309 10.37 -29.92 -12.30
N GLU A 310 10.35 -30.12 -10.99
CA GLU A 310 9.42 -31.03 -10.31
C GLU A 310 7.96 -30.69 -10.61
N ARG A 311 7.58 -29.41 -10.52
CA ARG A 311 6.20 -28.98 -10.86
C ARG A 311 5.86 -29.20 -12.32
N HIS A 312 6.82 -29.00 -13.23
CA HIS A 312 6.61 -29.26 -14.65
C HIS A 312 6.39 -30.75 -14.91
N GLU A 313 7.22 -31.61 -14.31
CA GLU A 313 7.06 -33.07 -14.37
C GLU A 313 5.72 -33.53 -13.80
N GLN A 314 5.28 -32.96 -12.67
CA GLN A 314 3.96 -33.22 -12.10
C GLN A 314 2.81 -32.85 -13.05
N ILE A 315 2.91 -31.69 -13.72
CA ILE A 315 1.91 -31.25 -14.70
C ILE A 315 1.82 -32.24 -15.87
N GLU A 316 2.96 -32.62 -16.45
CA GLU A 316 2.98 -33.56 -17.58
C GLU A 316 2.52 -34.96 -17.17
N LYS A 317 2.94 -35.43 -15.98
CA LYS A 317 2.47 -36.68 -15.38
C LYS A 317 0.95 -36.68 -15.19
N ALA A 318 0.38 -35.60 -14.65
CA ALA A 318 -1.07 -35.49 -14.49
C ALA A 318 -1.80 -35.55 -15.83
N LYS A 319 -1.34 -34.81 -16.84
CA LYS A 319 -1.94 -34.82 -18.19
C LYS A 319 -1.95 -36.22 -18.79
N PHE A 320 -0.83 -36.93 -18.68
CA PHE A 320 -0.67 -38.28 -19.20
C PHE A 320 -1.58 -39.28 -18.48
N ARG A 321 -1.48 -39.34 -17.14
CA ARG A 321 -2.20 -40.33 -16.32
C ARG A 321 -3.71 -40.14 -16.37
N LEU A 322 -4.20 -38.90 -16.40
CA LEU A 322 -5.64 -38.64 -16.58
C LEU A 322 -6.15 -39.20 -17.92
N GLY A 323 -5.35 -39.13 -18.98
CA GLY A 323 -5.71 -39.71 -20.28
C GLY A 323 -5.79 -41.24 -20.27
N GLU A 324 -4.82 -41.89 -19.62
CA GLU A 324 -4.79 -43.36 -19.50
C GLU A 324 -5.98 -43.87 -18.68
N LEU A 325 -6.20 -43.30 -17.49
CA LEU A 325 -7.26 -43.74 -16.58
C LEU A 325 -8.65 -43.54 -17.19
N GLU A 326 -8.87 -42.45 -17.93
CA GLU A 326 -10.13 -42.23 -18.64
C GLU A 326 -10.37 -43.27 -19.74
N ALA A 327 -9.31 -43.74 -20.42
CA ALA A 327 -9.43 -44.75 -21.46
C ALA A 327 -9.94 -46.09 -20.91
N GLU A 328 -9.64 -46.41 -19.65
CA GLU A 328 -10.09 -47.61 -18.94
C GLU A 328 -11.58 -47.57 -18.55
N VAL A 329 -12.21 -46.39 -18.55
CA VAL A 329 -13.64 -46.26 -18.26
C VAL A 329 -14.46 -46.79 -19.44
N LYS A 330 -15.29 -47.80 -19.16
CA LYS A 330 -16.10 -48.50 -20.17
C LYS A 330 -17.46 -47.85 -20.45
N ASP A 331 -18.05 -47.19 -19.45
CA ASP A 331 -19.38 -46.57 -19.59
C ASP A 331 -19.32 -45.35 -20.54
N PRO A 332 -20.04 -45.37 -21.68
CA PRO A 332 -19.95 -44.29 -22.68
C PRO A 332 -20.40 -42.92 -22.16
N THR A 333 -21.43 -42.88 -21.31
CA THR A 333 -21.99 -41.63 -20.78
C THR A 333 -21.01 -40.95 -19.84
N THR A 334 -20.50 -41.70 -18.86
CA THR A 334 -19.47 -41.26 -17.93
C THR A 334 -18.21 -40.84 -18.67
N LYS A 335 -17.79 -41.62 -19.66
CA LYS A 335 -16.60 -41.32 -20.48
C LYS A 335 -16.72 -39.97 -21.19
N ASN A 336 -17.88 -39.65 -21.79
CA ASN A 336 -18.10 -38.35 -22.44
C ASN A 336 -18.01 -37.17 -21.46
N LEU A 337 -18.53 -37.33 -20.24
CA LEU A 337 -18.42 -36.31 -19.18
C LEU A 337 -16.96 -36.12 -18.76
N LEU A 338 -16.25 -37.22 -18.50
CA LEU A 338 -14.84 -37.19 -18.11
C LEU A 338 -13.97 -36.54 -19.19
N GLN A 339 -14.26 -36.76 -20.48
CA GLN A 339 -13.57 -36.08 -21.58
C GLN A 339 -13.71 -34.56 -21.53
N ALA A 340 -14.93 -34.07 -21.26
CA ALA A 340 -15.17 -32.64 -21.12
C ALA A 340 -14.40 -32.07 -19.92
N TYR A 341 -14.43 -32.77 -18.78
CA TYR A 341 -13.72 -32.34 -17.56
C TYR A 341 -12.21 -32.42 -17.73
N ARG A 342 -11.68 -33.48 -18.35
CA ARG A 342 -10.25 -33.62 -18.66
C ARG A 342 -9.79 -32.46 -19.53
N ARG A 343 -10.56 -32.10 -20.57
CA ARG A 343 -10.23 -30.98 -21.44
C ARG A 343 -10.13 -29.68 -20.65
N GLU A 344 -11.08 -29.40 -19.76
CA GLU A 344 -11.02 -28.22 -18.89
C GLU A 344 -9.78 -28.25 -18.00
N VAL A 345 -9.56 -29.35 -17.27
CA VAL A 345 -8.42 -29.53 -16.35
C VAL A 345 -7.10 -29.34 -17.09
N ILE A 346 -6.87 -30.06 -18.20
CA ILE A 346 -5.61 -29.98 -18.96
C ILE A 346 -5.37 -28.58 -19.52
N THR A 347 -6.42 -27.88 -19.98
CA THR A 347 -6.29 -26.52 -20.52
C THR A 347 -5.90 -25.51 -19.43
N GLN A 348 -6.37 -25.73 -18.20
CA GLN A 348 -6.15 -24.84 -17.06
C GLN A 348 -4.99 -25.31 -16.15
N LEU A 349 -4.41 -26.48 -16.39
CA LEU A 349 -3.34 -27.04 -15.57
C LEU A 349 -2.03 -26.30 -15.79
N ASN A 350 -1.54 -25.63 -14.75
CA ASN A 350 -0.33 -24.83 -14.76
C ASN A 350 0.29 -24.80 -13.35
N PHE A 351 1.37 -24.02 -13.17
CA PHE A 351 2.09 -23.93 -11.90
C PHE A 351 1.24 -23.47 -10.70
N GLU A 352 0.14 -22.74 -10.93
CA GLU A 352 -0.79 -22.23 -9.90
C GLU A 352 -1.92 -23.23 -9.61
N SER A 353 -2.27 -24.10 -10.55
CA SER A 353 -3.42 -25.02 -10.41
C SER A 353 -3.03 -26.47 -10.15
N VAL A 354 -1.76 -26.86 -10.35
CA VAL A 354 -1.26 -28.24 -10.13
C VAL A 354 -1.48 -28.74 -8.70
N GLU A 355 -1.45 -27.85 -7.71
CA GLU A 355 -1.66 -28.19 -6.30
C GLU A 355 -3.04 -28.83 -6.04
N ARG A 356 -4.05 -28.47 -6.86
CA ARG A 356 -5.39 -29.07 -6.79
C ARG A 356 -5.39 -30.57 -7.08
N LEU A 357 -4.39 -31.06 -7.81
CA LEU A 357 -4.22 -32.48 -8.16
C LEU A 357 -3.17 -33.19 -7.29
N SER A 358 -2.65 -32.56 -6.23
CA SER A 358 -1.58 -33.14 -5.41
C SER A 358 -1.99 -34.48 -4.77
N ALA A 359 -3.21 -34.61 -4.26
CA ALA A 359 -3.72 -35.88 -3.73
C ALA A 359 -3.75 -36.99 -4.80
N PHE A 360 -4.19 -36.66 -6.02
CA PHE A 360 -4.15 -37.59 -7.15
C PHE A 360 -2.73 -37.99 -7.51
N LEU A 361 -1.83 -37.02 -7.67
CA LEU A 361 -0.42 -37.25 -8.04
C LEU A 361 0.32 -38.13 -7.03
N ASN A 362 -0.06 -38.08 -5.76
CA ASN A 362 0.50 -38.92 -4.69
C ASN A 362 -0.05 -40.36 -4.74
N LEU A 363 -1.27 -40.56 -5.23
CA LEU A 363 -1.98 -41.85 -5.19
C LEU A 363 -2.11 -42.53 -6.57
N GLU A 364 -1.70 -41.87 -7.66
CA GLU A 364 -1.90 -42.40 -9.02
C GLU A 364 -1.18 -43.72 -9.28
N GLY A 365 -0.07 -43.95 -8.58
CA GLY A 365 0.75 -45.17 -8.64
C GLY A 365 0.31 -46.27 -7.66
N ASP A 366 -0.75 -46.05 -6.89
CA ASP A 366 -1.28 -47.04 -5.95
C ASP A 366 -2.14 -48.08 -6.70
N ASP A 367 -1.65 -49.31 -6.81
CA ASP A 367 -2.36 -50.40 -7.51
C ASP A 367 -3.61 -50.90 -6.77
N SER A 368 -3.81 -50.51 -5.50
CA SER A 368 -5.02 -50.84 -4.75
C SER A 368 -6.25 -50.02 -5.18
N LEU A 369 -6.03 -48.87 -5.82
CA LEU A 369 -7.10 -47.99 -6.30
C LEU A 369 -7.42 -48.29 -7.76
N SER A 370 -8.70 -48.45 -8.04
CA SER A 370 -9.22 -48.57 -9.41
C SER A 370 -9.07 -47.26 -10.20
N ALA A 371 -9.16 -47.35 -11.53
CA ALA A 371 -9.16 -46.16 -12.38
C ALA A 371 -10.31 -45.19 -12.03
N ARG A 372 -11.48 -45.70 -11.66
CA ARG A 372 -12.61 -44.87 -11.22
C ARG A 372 -12.29 -44.10 -9.93
N GLU A 373 -11.67 -44.74 -8.95
CA GLU A 373 -11.30 -44.09 -7.68
C GLU A 373 -10.20 -43.04 -7.87
N LYS A 374 -9.19 -43.34 -8.71
CA LYS A 374 -8.13 -42.37 -9.05
C LYS A 374 -8.70 -41.13 -9.76
N LEU A 375 -9.63 -41.34 -10.71
CA LEU A 375 -10.33 -40.24 -11.39
C LEU A 375 -11.22 -39.45 -10.41
N ALA A 376 -11.90 -40.12 -9.48
CA ALA A 376 -12.69 -39.46 -8.45
C ALA A 376 -11.82 -38.51 -7.61
N ILE A 377 -10.64 -38.95 -7.17
CA ILE A 377 -9.69 -38.14 -6.40
C ILE A 377 -9.25 -36.92 -7.22
N ALA A 378 -8.89 -37.11 -8.50
CA ALA A 378 -8.45 -36.01 -9.35
C ALA A 378 -9.54 -34.97 -9.60
N TYR A 379 -10.74 -35.42 -10.00
CA TYR A 379 -11.82 -34.52 -10.40
C TYR A 379 -12.51 -33.87 -9.21
N SER A 380 -12.56 -34.52 -8.03
CA SER A 380 -13.00 -33.87 -6.80
C SER A 380 -11.97 -32.85 -6.30
N GLY A 381 -10.67 -33.20 -6.32
CA GLY A 381 -9.58 -32.31 -5.93
C GLY A 381 -9.52 -31.02 -6.75
N TRP A 382 -9.86 -31.10 -8.04
CA TRP A 382 -9.97 -29.93 -8.90
C TRP A 382 -11.04 -28.91 -8.44
N ILE A 383 -12.13 -29.40 -7.83
CA ILE A 383 -13.33 -28.64 -7.50
C ILE A 383 -13.31 -28.14 -6.05
N VAL A 384 -12.92 -28.99 -5.10
CA VAL A 384 -12.96 -28.71 -3.64
C VAL A 384 -11.57 -28.66 -2.99
N GLY A 385 -10.51 -28.83 -3.79
CA GLY A 385 -9.11 -28.81 -3.34
C GLY A 385 -8.62 -30.18 -2.89
N ALA A 386 -7.29 -30.34 -2.85
CA ALA A 386 -6.64 -31.62 -2.58
C ALA A 386 -6.89 -32.20 -1.18
N ALA A 387 -7.32 -31.38 -0.22
CA ALA A 387 -7.59 -31.82 1.15
C ALA A 387 -8.96 -32.50 1.34
N ASN A 388 -9.90 -32.31 0.40
CA ASN A 388 -11.30 -32.74 0.54
C ASN A 388 -11.72 -33.68 -0.60
N VAL A 389 -10.77 -34.46 -1.12
CA VAL A 389 -11.02 -35.40 -2.22
C VAL A 389 -11.94 -36.54 -1.79
N VAL A 390 -12.68 -37.08 -2.76
CA VAL A 390 -13.49 -38.29 -2.59
C VAL A 390 -13.00 -39.41 -3.50
N THR A 391 -13.25 -40.66 -3.12
CA THR A 391 -12.90 -41.84 -3.91
C THR A 391 -14.07 -42.37 -4.75
N ASP A 392 -15.30 -41.93 -4.46
CA ASP A 392 -16.46 -42.28 -5.26
C ASP A 392 -16.60 -41.35 -6.48
N LEU A 393 -16.60 -41.94 -7.68
CA LEU A 393 -16.61 -41.19 -8.93
C LEU A 393 -17.95 -40.47 -9.13
N ASP A 394 -19.06 -41.07 -8.76
CA ASP A 394 -20.39 -40.48 -9.00
C ASP A 394 -20.58 -39.24 -8.10
N THR A 395 -20.11 -39.29 -6.86
CA THR A 395 -19.99 -38.13 -5.97
C THR A 395 -19.08 -37.04 -6.56
N ALA A 396 -17.93 -37.42 -7.12
CA ALA A 396 -17.05 -36.46 -7.79
C ALA A 396 -17.75 -35.80 -8.99
N LEU A 397 -18.52 -36.53 -9.80
CA LEU A 397 -19.32 -35.97 -10.89
C LEU A 397 -20.42 -35.02 -10.36
N ASN A 398 -21.04 -35.34 -9.22
CA ASN A 398 -21.99 -34.44 -8.56
C ASN A 398 -21.33 -33.12 -8.14
N PHE A 399 -20.04 -33.11 -7.77
CA PHE A 399 -19.32 -31.86 -7.47
C PHE A 399 -19.20 -30.95 -8.69
N TRP A 400 -19.01 -31.51 -9.89
CA TRP A 400 -18.98 -30.75 -11.14
C TRP A 400 -20.36 -30.18 -11.50
N THR A 401 -21.41 -30.99 -11.32
CA THR A 401 -22.80 -30.54 -11.49
C THR A 401 -23.14 -29.42 -10.51
N ALA A 402 -22.79 -29.59 -9.24
CA ALA A 402 -22.98 -28.58 -8.20
C ALA A 402 -22.21 -27.30 -8.50
N ARG A 403 -20.97 -27.38 -9.01
CA ARG A 403 -20.21 -26.21 -9.47
C ARG A 403 -20.93 -25.44 -10.56
N ALA A 404 -21.50 -26.13 -11.54
CA ALA A 404 -22.27 -25.48 -12.60
C ALA A 404 -23.51 -24.77 -12.03
N GLN A 405 -24.29 -25.46 -11.19
CA GLN A 405 -25.47 -24.92 -10.52
C GLN A 405 -25.14 -23.70 -9.64
N VAL A 406 -24.04 -23.74 -8.88
CA VAL A 406 -23.56 -22.61 -8.08
C VAL A 406 -23.20 -21.42 -8.98
N LEU A 407 -22.52 -21.64 -10.11
CA LEU A 407 -22.22 -20.55 -11.05
C LEU A 407 -23.49 -19.94 -11.64
N ASP A 408 -24.50 -20.76 -11.95
CA ASP A 408 -25.78 -20.31 -12.46
C ASP A 408 -26.56 -19.52 -11.41
N TYR A 409 -26.56 -19.97 -10.14
CA TYR A 409 -27.13 -19.21 -9.02
C TYR A 409 -26.53 -17.81 -8.94
N LEU A 410 -25.20 -17.73 -9.00
CA LEU A 410 -24.46 -16.47 -8.85
C LEU A 410 -24.67 -15.50 -10.01
N ARG A 411 -25.05 -16.02 -11.19
CA ARG A 411 -25.34 -15.25 -12.41
C ARG A 411 -26.83 -14.90 -12.54
N SER A 412 -27.71 -15.62 -11.87
CA SER A 412 -29.16 -15.38 -11.92
C SER A 412 -29.54 -14.16 -11.08
N GLU A 413 -30.50 -13.38 -11.58
CA GLU A 413 -31.15 -12.28 -10.86
C GLU A 413 -32.60 -12.62 -10.50
N GLU A 414 -33.08 -13.80 -10.89
CA GLU A 414 -34.47 -14.24 -10.71
C GLU A 414 -34.60 -15.15 -9.49
N GLU A 415 -35.31 -14.69 -8.46
CA GLU A 415 -35.54 -15.42 -7.21
C GLU A 415 -36.10 -16.83 -7.43
N LYS A 416 -37.07 -17.00 -8.34
CA LYS A 416 -37.62 -18.32 -8.69
C LYS A 416 -36.60 -19.27 -9.31
N GLN A 417 -35.68 -18.75 -10.11
CA GLN A 417 -34.63 -19.57 -10.71
C GLN A 417 -33.61 -19.97 -9.63
N GLN A 418 -33.27 -19.05 -8.73
CA GLN A 418 -32.40 -19.30 -7.58
C GLN A 418 -32.97 -20.38 -6.65
N GLU A 419 -34.27 -20.33 -6.33
CA GLU A 419 -34.98 -21.37 -5.57
C GLU A 419 -34.89 -22.73 -6.25
N ALA A 420 -35.15 -22.80 -7.56
CA ALA A 420 -35.07 -24.05 -8.32
C ALA A 420 -33.64 -24.65 -8.35
N ILE A 421 -32.62 -23.79 -8.44
CA ILE A 421 -31.21 -24.19 -8.37
C ILE A 421 -30.87 -24.73 -6.98
N LEU A 422 -31.33 -24.08 -5.91
CA LEU A 422 -31.13 -24.55 -4.54
C LEU A 422 -31.79 -25.90 -4.29
N GLU A 423 -33.01 -26.11 -4.79
CA GLU A 423 -33.66 -27.42 -4.73
C GLU A 423 -32.86 -28.49 -5.47
N ALA A 424 -32.31 -28.17 -6.64
CA ALA A 424 -31.47 -29.09 -7.41
C ALA A 424 -30.18 -29.42 -6.65
N LEU A 425 -29.51 -28.43 -6.07
CA LEU A 425 -28.31 -28.63 -5.24
C LEU A 425 -28.59 -29.53 -4.04
N ASN A 426 -29.71 -29.33 -3.34
CA ASN A 426 -30.08 -30.14 -2.17
C ASN A 426 -30.47 -31.58 -2.52
N LYS A 427 -30.82 -31.86 -3.78
CA LYS A 427 -31.14 -33.22 -4.28
C LYS A 427 -29.89 -34.00 -4.72
N LEU A 428 -28.74 -33.34 -4.90
CA LEU A 428 -27.50 -33.99 -5.31
C LEU A 428 -26.85 -34.73 -4.13
N GLU A 429 -26.60 -36.02 -4.32
CA GLU A 429 -25.91 -36.84 -3.33
C GLU A 429 -24.47 -36.36 -3.11
N GLY A 430 -24.05 -36.29 -1.85
CA GLY A 430 -22.72 -35.83 -1.45
C GLY A 430 -22.54 -34.31 -1.44
N ILE A 431 -23.56 -33.52 -1.80
CA ILE A 431 -23.50 -32.05 -1.76
C ILE A 431 -24.10 -31.52 -0.46
N SER A 432 -23.27 -30.83 0.31
CA SER A 432 -23.68 -30.13 1.54
C SER A 432 -23.24 -28.68 1.51
N THR A 433 -23.76 -27.86 2.43
CA THR A 433 -23.29 -26.48 2.63
C THR A 433 -21.77 -26.41 2.83
N ALA A 434 -21.19 -27.39 3.54
CA ALA A 434 -19.75 -27.46 3.75
C ALA A 434 -18.97 -27.71 2.45
N VAL A 435 -19.46 -28.60 1.58
CA VAL A 435 -18.85 -28.88 0.26
C VAL A 435 -18.91 -27.64 -0.63
N VAL A 436 -20.06 -26.95 -0.68
CA VAL A 436 -20.19 -25.71 -1.45
C VAL A 436 -19.27 -24.62 -0.90
N LYS A 437 -19.12 -24.51 0.43
CA LYS A 437 -18.19 -23.57 1.07
C LYS A 437 -16.74 -23.82 0.65
N GLN A 438 -16.32 -25.09 0.54
CA GLN A 438 -14.98 -25.47 0.06
C GLN A 438 -14.79 -25.20 -1.44
N MET A 439 -15.87 -25.30 -2.23
CA MET A 439 -15.86 -25.06 -3.67
C MET A 439 -15.70 -23.56 -4.03
N ILE A 440 -16.36 -22.66 -3.29
CA ILE A 440 -16.42 -21.22 -3.61
C ILE A 440 -15.04 -20.57 -3.87
N PRO A 441 -14.01 -20.78 -3.05
CA PRO A 441 -12.67 -20.22 -3.31
C PRO A 441 -12.08 -20.64 -4.66
N LEU A 442 -12.40 -21.84 -5.12
CA LEU A 442 -11.80 -22.49 -6.30
C LEU A 442 -12.63 -22.34 -7.58
N LEU A 443 -13.82 -21.72 -7.49
CA LEU A 443 -14.68 -21.43 -8.64
C LEU A 443 -13.93 -20.67 -9.73
N PRO A 444 -14.30 -20.84 -11.00
CA PRO A 444 -13.85 -19.93 -12.05
C PRO A 444 -14.43 -18.52 -11.81
N SER A 445 -14.05 -17.55 -12.64
CA SER A 445 -14.68 -16.23 -12.62
C SER A 445 -16.19 -16.37 -12.86
N VAL A 446 -16.99 -15.74 -11.99
CA VAL A 446 -18.45 -15.74 -12.11
C VAL A 446 -18.87 -14.99 -13.37
N LEU A 447 -18.23 -13.84 -13.58
CA LEU A 447 -18.44 -12.98 -14.73
C LEU A 447 -17.23 -13.07 -15.66
N GLU A 448 -17.46 -13.14 -16.96
CA GLU A 448 -16.37 -13.11 -17.93
C GLU A 448 -15.67 -11.75 -17.92
N ALA A 449 -14.35 -11.78 -18.09
CA ALA A 449 -13.53 -10.59 -18.24
C ALA A 449 -13.20 -10.39 -19.73
N PRO A 450 -13.38 -9.18 -20.29
CA PRO A 450 -13.04 -8.88 -21.69
C PRO A 450 -11.52 -8.69 -21.87
N VAL A 451 -10.73 -9.65 -21.40
CA VAL A 451 -9.27 -9.58 -21.41
C VAL A 451 -8.77 -9.76 -22.85
N ARG A 452 -8.12 -8.72 -23.37
CA ARG A 452 -7.45 -8.75 -24.67
C ARG A 452 -5.93 -8.72 -24.54
N ASP A 453 -5.42 -7.89 -23.63
CA ASP A 453 -3.99 -7.73 -23.35
C ASP A 453 -3.80 -7.37 -21.87
N ASN A 454 -3.16 -8.26 -21.10
CA ASN A 454 -2.88 -8.07 -19.68
C ASN A 454 -1.92 -6.91 -19.42
N ALA A 455 -1.12 -6.51 -20.42
CA ALA A 455 -0.15 -5.44 -20.26
C ALA A 455 -0.80 -4.05 -20.26
N GLN A 456 -2.03 -3.90 -20.76
CA GLN A 456 -2.67 -2.62 -20.98
C GLN A 456 -3.92 -2.41 -20.15
N ALA A 457 -4.20 -1.14 -19.80
CA ALA A 457 -5.39 -0.78 -19.08
C ALA A 457 -6.63 -0.79 -20.00
N PHE A 458 -7.70 -1.47 -19.56
CA PHE A 458 -8.99 -1.52 -20.25
C PHE A 458 -10.12 -1.08 -19.31
N SER A 459 -11.30 -0.82 -19.86
CA SER A 459 -12.46 -0.33 -19.10
C SER A 459 -13.55 -1.40 -19.00
N ILE A 460 -14.25 -1.41 -17.87
CA ILE A 460 -15.41 -2.25 -17.58
C ILE A 460 -16.61 -1.35 -17.31
N GLN A 461 -17.76 -1.74 -17.87
CA GLN A 461 -19.07 -1.23 -17.50
C GLN A 461 -19.70 -2.24 -16.56
N VAL A 462 -20.14 -1.80 -15.39
CA VAL A 462 -20.80 -2.67 -14.42
C VAL A 462 -22.28 -2.73 -14.78
N THR A 463 -22.76 -3.93 -15.06
CA THR A 463 -24.20 -4.19 -15.21
C THR A 463 -24.79 -4.36 -13.82
N ASP A 464 -25.64 -3.43 -13.42
CA ASP A 464 -26.37 -3.48 -12.16
C ASP A 464 -27.79 -2.96 -12.43
N PRO A 465 -28.81 -3.84 -12.48
CA PRO A 465 -30.19 -3.46 -12.78
C PRO A 465 -30.77 -2.45 -11.78
N ASN A 466 -30.23 -2.41 -10.56
CA ASN A 466 -30.68 -1.53 -9.50
C ASN A 466 -29.84 -0.25 -9.40
N ALA A 467 -28.86 -0.06 -10.29
CA ALA A 467 -28.03 1.13 -10.25
C ALA A 467 -28.80 2.37 -10.70
N GLU A 468 -28.97 3.31 -9.77
CA GLU A 468 -29.50 4.64 -10.07
C GLU A 468 -28.59 5.44 -11.02
N VAL A 469 -27.29 5.11 -11.06
CA VAL A 469 -26.28 5.79 -11.87
C VAL A 469 -25.34 4.74 -12.51
N PRO A 470 -24.99 4.87 -13.80
CA PRO A 470 -24.04 3.97 -14.43
C PRO A 470 -22.72 3.89 -13.68
N VAL A 471 -22.25 2.67 -13.41
CA VAL A 471 -20.96 2.42 -12.76
C VAL A 471 -19.98 1.89 -13.78
N SER A 472 -18.78 2.48 -13.83
CA SER A 472 -17.70 2.03 -14.68
C SER A 472 -16.35 2.18 -13.98
N TYR A 473 -15.38 1.36 -14.37
CA TYR A 473 -14.01 1.46 -13.87
C TYR A 473 -13.01 1.07 -14.95
N SER A 474 -11.77 1.53 -14.82
CA SER A 474 -10.65 0.99 -15.58
C SER A 474 -9.89 -0.03 -14.73
N VAL A 475 -9.29 -1.03 -15.38
CA VAL A 475 -8.50 -2.08 -14.72
C VAL A 475 -7.16 -2.26 -15.43
N LEU A 476 -6.13 -2.53 -14.64
CA LEU A 476 -4.80 -2.96 -15.07
C LEU A 476 -4.45 -4.25 -14.35
N LEU A 477 -4.17 -5.30 -15.13
CA LEU A 477 -3.81 -6.61 -14.60
C LEU A 477 -2.28 -6.74 -14.46
N PRO A 478 -1.79 -7.58 -13.55
CA PRO A 478 -0.38 -7.91 -13.48
C PRO A 478 0.08 -8.65 -14.75
N ILE A 479 1.38 -8.57 -15.02
CA ILE A 479 1.98 -9.36 -16.09
C ILE A 479 1.81 -10.84 -15.75
N GLU A 480 1.53 -11.67 -16.75
CA GLU A 480 1.24 -13.11 -16.59
C GLU A 480 0.04 -13.39 -15.66
N TYR A 481 -0.94 -12.48 -15.58
CA TYR A 481 -2.16 -12.72 -14.81
C TYR A 481 -2.78 -14.09 -15.11
N ASN A 482 -3.01 -14.86 -14.04
CA ASN A 482 -3.55 -16.21 -14.06
C ASN A 482 -4.75 -16.31 -13.11
N PRO A 483 -5.95 -16.73 -13.57
CA PRO A 483 -7.14 -16.79 -12.72
C PRO A 483 -7.05 -17.79 -11.55
N HIS A 484 -6.04 -18.66 -11.50
CA HIS A 484 -5.80 -19.57 -10.38
C HIS A 484 -4.87 -19.00 -9.30
N HIS A 485 -4.20 -17.87 -9.57
CA HIS A 485 -3.40 -17.15 -8.58
C HIS A 485 -4.25 -16.10 -7.85
N SER A 486 -4.05 -15.90 -6.54
CA SER A 486 -4.79 -14.89 -5.75
C SER A 486 -4.03 -13.57 -5.67
N TYR A 487 -4.58 -12.50 -6.25
CA TYR A 487 -3.87 -11.22 -6.35
C TYR A 487 -4.40 -10.17 -5.38
N PRO A 488 -3.53 -9.45 -4.63
CA PRO A 488 -3.95 -8.22 -3.96
C PRO A 488 -4.46 -7.18 -4.96
N MET A 489 -5.37 -6.31 -4.52
CA MET A 489 -6.00 -5.31 -5.39
C MET A 489 -5.87 -3.90 -4.81
N ILE A 490 -5.54 -2.93 -5.66
CA ILE A 490 -5.54 -1.50 -5.35
C ILE A 490 -6.75 -0.86 -6.02
N VAL A 491 -7.58 -0.19 -5.24
CA VAL A 491 -8.66 0.68 -5.70
C VAL A 491 -8.11 2.10 -5.73
N ALA A 492 -7.70 2.57 -6.91
CA ALA A 492 -7.02 3.84 -7.11
C ALA A 492 -7.98 4.94 -7.60
N LEU A 493 -8.27 5.91 -6.73
CA LEU A 493 -9.15 7.04 -7.01
C LEU A 493 -8.36 8.20 -7.64
N ARG A 494 -8.71 8.53 -8.89
CA ARG A 494 -8.07 9.61 -9.65
C ARG A 494 -8.35 11.00 -9.04
N PRO A 495 -7.45 11.98 -9.17
CA PRO A 495 -7.81 13.36 -8.95
C PRO A 495 -8.71 13.88 -10.10
N SER A 496 -9.49 14.92 -9.86
CA SER A 496 -10.51 15.45 -10.78
C SER A 496 -9.98 15.81 -12.18
N HIS A 497 -8.72 16.26 -12.26
CA HIS A 497 -8.05 16.67 -13.51
C HIS A 497 -7.38 15.53 -14.28
N ARG A 498 -7.40 14.29 -13.78
CA ARG A 498 -6.80 13.10 -14.41
C ARG A 498 -7.88 12.11 -14.85
N THR A 499 -7.53 11.17 -15.73
CA THR A 499 -8.41 10.06 -16.13
C THR A 499 -8.14 8.81 -15.30
N THR A 500 -9.11 7.89 -15.24
CA THR A 500 -8.97 6.59 -14.57
C THR A 500 -7.76 5.81 -15.10
N LYS A 501 -7.57 5.76 -16.43
CA LYS A 501 -6.41 5.10 -17.05
C LYS A 501 -5.07 5.72 -16.66
N SER A 502 -5.01 7.05 -16.57
CA SER A 502 -3.76 7.73 -16.17
C SER A 502 -3.40 7.45 -14.71
N GLU A 503 -4.40 7.25 -13.86
CA GLU A 503 -4.22 6.87 -12.46
C GLU A 503 -3.65 5.45 -12.33
N LEU A 504 -4.18 4.49 -13.11
CA LEU A 504 -3.63 3.14 -13.19
C LEU A 504 -2.16 3.12 -13.62
N SER A 505 -1.79 3.97 -14.59
CA SER A 505 -0.40 4.05 -15.06
C SER A 505 0.56 4.49 -13.95
N TRP A 506 0.15 5.37 -13.04
CA TRP A 506 0.99 5.75 -11.90
C TRP A 506 1.36 4.52 -11.06
N TRP A 507 0.41 3.63 -10.79
CA TRP A 507 0.68 2.41 -10.02
C TRP A 507 1.48 1.35 -10.79
N GLY A 508 1.18 1.19 -12.08
CA GLY A 508 1.51 -0.04 -12.79
C GLY A 508 2.21 0.11 -14.12
N ARG A 509 2.49 1.31 -14.63
CA ARG A 509 3.08 1.46 -15.97
C ARG A 509 4.00 2.66 -16.13
N PHE A 510 5.24 2.40 -16.52
CA PHE A 510 6.18 3.41 -17.02
C PHE A 510 6.05 3.61 -18.53
N LYS A 511 6.63 4.69 -19.05
CA LYS A 511 6.68 4.97 -20.50
C LYS A 511 7.28 3.81 -21.29
N ASN A 512 8.29 3.13 -20.74
CA ASN A 512 9.08 2.09 -21.41
C ASN A 512 9.01 0.71 -20.71
N GLY A 513 8.00 0.43 -19.88
CA GLY A 513 7.91 -0.86 -19.20
C GLY A 513 6.90 -0.93 -18.05
N PRO A 514 6.85 -2.07 -17.34
CA PRO A 514 5.93 -2.26 -16.23
C PRO A 514 6.31 -1.43 -15.00
N GLY A 515 5.31 -0.84 -14.37
CA GLY A 515 5.42 -0.18 -13.07
C GLY A 515 5.35 -1.17 -11.90
N GLN A 516 5.24 -0.64 -10.68
CA GLN A 516 5.37 -1.44 -9.46
C GLN A 516 4.22 -2.44 -9.26
N SER A 517 2.97 -2.07 -9.55
CA SER A 517 1.84 -3.01 -9.40
C SER A 517 1.96 -4.21 -10.33
N GLN A 518 2.36 -3.98 -11.58
CA GLN A 518 2.61 -5.05 -12.54
C GLN A 518 3.78 -5.93 -12.12
N ARG A 519 4.88 -5.35 -11.63
CA ARG A 519 6.05 -6.11 -11.14
C ARG A 519 5.76 -6.94 -9.89
N ARG A 520 4.92 -6.43 -9.00
CA ARG A 520 4.63 -7.07 -7.69
C ARG A 520 3.36 -7.92 -7.66
N GLY A 521 2.64 -8.07 -8.78
CA GLY A 521 1.46 -8.92 -8.84
C GLY A 521 0.23 -8.29 -8.20
N TYR A 522 -0.06 -7.01 -8.46
CA TYR A 522 -1.27 -6.35 -7.97
C TYR A 522 -2.22 -6.02 -9.12
N ILE A 523 -3.49 -6.35 -8.93
CA ILE A 523 -4.58 -5.81 -9.77
C ILE A 523 -4.80 -4.36 -9.35
N VAL A 524 -4.95 -3.45 -10.31
CA VAL A 524 -5.31 -2.05 -10.02
C VAL A 524 -6.60 -1.74 -10.73
N ILE A 525 -7.62 -1.31 -9.98
CA ILE A 525 -8.86 -0.76 -10.54
C ILE A 525 -8.97 0.73 -10.22
N SER A 526 -9.56 1.49 -11.13
CA SER A 526 -9.84 2.91 -10.94
C SER A 526 -11.30 3.20 -11.29
N PRO A 527 -12.19 3.22 -10.28
CA PRO A 527 -13.60 3.55 -10.44
C PRO A 527 -13.81 4.98 -10.94
N GLU A 528 -14.79 5.17 -11.81
CA GLU A 528 -15.29 6.51 -12.13
C GLU A 528 -16.28 6.95 -11.05
N TYR A 529 -15.74 7.62 -10.03
CA TYR A 529 -16.47 8.03 -8.82
C TYR A 529 -16.90 9.50 -8.85
N LEU A 530 -16.37 10.29 -9.81
CA LEU A 530 -16.72 11.70 -9.99
C LEU A 530 -17.66 11.85 -11.18
N GLN A 531 -18.61 12.77 -11.06
CA GLN A 531 -19.43 13.14 -12.21
C GLN A 531 -18.61 13.95 -13.23
N LYS A 532 -19.01 13.90 -14.50
CA LYS A 532 -18.33 14.62 -15.57
C LYS A 532 -18.28 16.13 -15.25
N GLY A 533 -17.07 16.70 -15.23
CA GLY A 533 -16.83 18.12 -14.95
C GLY A 533 -16.75 18.48 -13.47
N GLN A 534 -17.02 17.54 -12.55
CA GLN A 534 -16.91 17.76 -11.11
C GLN A 534 -15.45 17.97 -10.70
N GLN A 535 -15.16 19.11 -10.05
CA GLN A 535 -13.82 19.48 -9.62
C GLN A 535 -13.49 19.05 -8.19
N ASP A 536 -14.49 19.05 -7.30
CA ASP A 536 -14.33 18.79 -5.86
C ASP A 536 -15.09 17.52 -5.43
N TYR A 537 -14.58 16.85 -4.40
CA TYR A 537 -15.29 15.75 -3.76
C TYR A 537 -16.34 16.26 -2.77
N HIS A 538 -17.56 15.72 -2.82
CA HIS A 538 -18.71 16.22 -2.05
C HIS A 538 -19.29 15.19 -1.07
N ASP A 539 -18.49 14.23 -0.58
CA ASP A 539 -18.91 13.33 0.52
C ASP A 539 -20.23 12.57 0.21
N ASN A 540 -20.48 12.25 -1.07
CA ASN A 540 -21.78 11.87 -1.61
C ASN A 540 -21.97 10.35 -1.74
N VAL A 541 -23.23 9.89 -1.70
CA VAL A 541 -23.58 8.46 -1.75
C VAL A 541 -23.21 7.82 -3.09
N THR A 542 -23.34 8.56 -4.20
CA THR A 542 -23.04 8.06 -5.56
C THR A 542 -21.58 7.63 -5.72
N ALA A 543 -20.64 8.40 -5.16
CA ALA A 543 -19.22 8.04 -5.19
C ALA A 543 -18.94 6.77 -4.39
N HIS A 544 -19.54 6.61 -3.20
CA HIS A 544 -19.43 5.38 -2.42
C HIS A 544 -19.99 4.19 -3.19
N TYR A 545 -21.17 4.35 -3.80
CA TYR A 545 -21.80 3.33 -4.61
C TYR A 545 -20.92 2.87 -5.77
N ALA A 546 -20.40 3.81 -6.56
CA ALA A 546 -19.53 3.51 -7.69
C ALA A 546 -18.29 2.72 -7.27
N VAL A 547 -17.65 3.09 -6.16
CA VAL A 547 -16.47 2.39 -5.63
C VAL A 547 -16.82 0.99 -5.13
N ILE A 548 -17.88 0.85 -4.32
CA ILE A 548 -18.29 -0.44 -3.74
C ILE A 548 -18.72 -1.42 -4.83
N GLN A 549 -19.50 -0.97 -5.82
CA GLN A 549 -19.93 -1.83 -6.91
C GLN A 549 -18.78 -2.21 -7.84
N SER A 550 -17.83 -1.31 -8.09
CA SER A 550 -16.62 -1.65 -8.85
C SER A 550 -15.80 -2.74 -8.13
N ILE A 551 -15.69 -2.68 -6.80
CA ILE A 551 -15.01 -3.74 -6.01
C ILE A 551 -15.76 -5.07 -6.12
N ARG A 552 -17.08 -5.07 -5.98
CA ARG A 552 -17.91 -6.29 -6.09
C ARG A 552 -17.81 -6.93 -7.46
N ASP A 553 -17.93 -6.13 -8.52
CA ASP A 553 -17.80 -6.59 -9.90
C ASP A 553 -16.38 -7.14 -10.18
N ALA A 554 -15.34 -6.43 -9.74
CA ALA A 554 -13.95 -6.88 -9.89
C ALA A 554 -13.69 -8.24 -9.22
N ARG A 555 -14.26 -8.50 -8.04
CA ARG A 555 -14.12 -9.80 -7.34
C ARG A 555 -14.86 -10.94 -8.03
N LYS A 556 -15.89 -10.63 -8.82
CA LYS A 556 -16.63 -11.62 -9.62
C LYS A 556 -15.93 -11.93 -10.94
N ARG A 557 -15.14 -10.98 -11.48
CA ARG A 557 -14.43 -11.11 -12.78
C ARG A 557 -12.98 -11.57 -12.64
N PHE A 558 -12.28 -11.11 -11.62
CA PHE A 558 -10.84 -11.34 -11.44
C PHE A 558 -10.55 -12.11 -10.15
N SER A 559 -9.40 -12.77 -10.11
CA SER A 559 -8.93 -13.51 -8.94
C SER A 559 -8.33 -12.54 -7.91
N VAL A 560 -9.22 -11.95 -7.11
CA VAL A 560 -8.86 -10.95 -6.10
C VAL A 560 -8.69 -11.61 -4.73
N ASP A 561 -7.58 -11.29 -4.07
CA ASP A 561 -7.41 -11.48 -2.64
C ASP A 561 -8.24 -10.44 -1.88
N SER A 562 -9.41 -10.87 -1.41
CA SER A 562 -10.36 -10.05 -0.66
C SER A 562 -9.82 -9.48 0.64
N ASP A 563 -8.79 -10.10 1.21
CA ASP A 563 -8.17 -9.66 2.44
C ASP A 563 -7.00 -8.71 2.20
N ARG A 564 -6.67 -8.44 0.92
CA ARG A 564 -5.62 -7.53 0.50
C ARG A 564 -6.12 -6.54 -0.56
N ILE A 565 -7.30 -5.96 -0.29
CA ILE A 565 -7.83 -4.82 -1.05
C ILE A 565 -7.40 -3.51 -0.37
N PHE A 566 -6.70 -2.65 -1.09
CA PHE A 566 -6.22 -1.35 -0.62
C PHE A 566 -6.99 -0.22 -1.28
N LEU A 567 -7.39 0.80 -0.50
CA LEU A 567 -8.00 2.01 -1.06
C LEU A 567 -6.95 3.11 -1.14
N ALA A 568 -6.69 3.62 -2.34
CA ALA A 568 -5.73 4.70 -2.53
C ALA A 568 -6.36 5.82 -3.35
N GLY A 569 -5.83 7.03 -3.24
CA GLY A 569 -6.23 8.12 -4.11
C GLY A 569 -5.28 9.29 -4.07
N HIS A 570 -5.33 10.11 -5.12
CA HIS A 570 -4.57 11.35 -5.23
C HIS A 570 -5.50 12.56 -5.21
N GLY A 571 -5.14 13.61 -4.46
CA GLY A 571 -5.90 14.88 -4.42
C GLY A 571 -7.37 14.66 -4.05
N THR A 572 -8.30 14.99 -4.94
CA THR A 572 -9.74 14.73 -4.72
C THR A 572 -10.07 13.25 -4.57
N GLY A 573 -9.23 12.35 -5.10
CA GLY A 573 -9.33 10.91 -4.87
C GLY A 573 -8.87 10.53 -3.47
N ALA A 574 -7.90 11.24 -2.92
CA ALA A 574 -7.45 11.06 -1.53
C ALA A 574 -8.51 11.56 -0.54
N ASP A 575 -9.21 12.65 -0.85
CA ASP A 575 -10.36 13.14 -0.07
C ASP A 575 -11.45 12.05 0.02
N ALA A 576 -11.77 11.44 -1.12
CA ALA A 576 -12.71 10.32 -1.21
C ALA A 576 -12.19 9.07 -0.49
N ALA A 577 -10.89 8.80 -0.53
CA ALA A 577 -10.27 7.68 0.16
C ALA A 577 -10.39 7.82 1.69
N PHE A 578 -10.21 9.03 2.23
CA PHE A 578 -10.47 9.30 3.65
C PHE A 578 -11.90 8.98 4.04
N ASP A 579 -12.88 9.49 3.27
CA ASP A 579 -14.30 9.29 3.57
C ASP A 579 -14.73 7.81 3.44
N ILE A 580 -14.52 7.22 2.27
CA ILE A 580 -14.91 5.83 1.98
C ILE A 580 -14.22 4.84 2.92
N GLY A 581 -12.92 5.04 3.20
CA GLY A 581 -12.17 4.19 4.13
C GLY A 581 -12.76 4.18 5.54
N MET A 582 -13.16 5.33 6.06
CA MET A 582 -13.77 5.43 7.39
C MET A 582 -15.25 4.99 7.43
N SER A 583 -15.97 5.13 6.31
CA SER A 583 -17.34 4.63 6.17
C SER A 583 -17.41 3.11 6.04
N HIS A 584 -16.46 2.51 5.33
CA HIS A 584 -16.48 1.08 4.97
C HIS A 584 -15.21 0.34 5.42
N PRO A 585 -14.82 0.41 6.72
CA PRO A 585 -13.52 -0.07 7.18
C PRO A 585 -13.35 -1.59 7.09
N SER A 586 -14.44 -2.34 6.89
CA SER A 586 -14.39 -3.79 6.72
C SER A 586 -14.15 -4.23 5.27
N LEU A 587 -13.93 -3.32 4.32
CA LEU A 587 -13.59 -3.66 2.93
C LEU A 587 -12.09 -3.68 2.66
N PHE A 588 -11.29 -2.95 3.46
CA PHE A 588 -9.92 -2.63 3.09
C PHE A 588 -8.90 -3.22 4.08
N ALA A 589 -7.75 -3.64 3.55
CA ALA A 589 -6.54 -3.98 4.29
C ALA A 589 -5.76 -2.73 4.71
N GLY A 590 -5.93 -1.62 4.00
CA GLY A 590 -5.30 -0.34 4.33
C GLY A 590 -5.77 0.77 3.39
N VAL A 591 -5.56 2.02 3.82
CA VAL A 591 -5.92 3.22 3.05
C VAL A 591 -4.71 4.12 2.82
N ILE A 592 -4.55 4.61 1.59
CA ILE A 592 -3.40 5.41 1.13
C ILE A 592 -3.88 6.73 0.50
N PRO A 593 -4.19 7.76 1.31
CA PRO A 593 -4.49 9.11 0.80
C PRO A 593 -3.20 9.85 0.45
N ILE A 594 -3.06 10.31 -0.79
CA ILE A 594 -1.91 11.07 -1.29
C ILE A 594 -2.36 12.49 -1.64
N ALA A 595 -1.79 13.50 -0.99
CA ALA A 595 -2.12 14.92 -1.20
C ALA A 595 -3.60 15.29 -0.95
N GLY A 596 -4.27 14.57 -0.02
CA GLY A 596 -5.69 14.72 0.31
C GLY A 596 -5.97 15.48 1.60
N LYS A 597 -7.24 15.83 1.79
CA LYS A 597 -7.79 16.51 2.95
C LYS A 597 -8.96 15.73 3.55
N THR A 598 -9.01 15.66 4.88
CA THR A 598 -10.18 15.14 5.60
C THR A 598 -11.35 16.13 5.54
N SER A 599 -12.57 15.60 5.42
CA SER A 599 -13.82 16.35 5.45
C SER A 599 -14.47 16.39 6.83
N ALA A 600 -15.61 17.10 6.92
CA ALA A 600 -16.39 17.18 8.14
C ALA A 600 -16.98 15.81 8.56
N PHE A 601 -17.17 14.87 7.62
CA PHE A 601 -17.60 13.50 7.94
C PHE A 601 -16.51 12.73 8.68
N ASN A 602 -15.25 12.87 8.27
CA ASN A 602 -14.12 12.19 8.92
C ASN A 602 -14.00 12.56 10.42
N LEU A 603 -14.34 13.79 10.80
CA LEU A 603 -14.38 14.21 12.21
C LEU A 603 -15.35 13.40 13.07
N HIS A 604 -16.40 12.85 12.47
CA HIS A 604 -17.36 11.98 13.13
C HIS A 604 -17.00 10.51 13.02
N TYR A 605 -16.40 10.10 11.89
CA TYR A 605 -16.10 8.71 11.56
C TYR A 605 -14.73 8.20 11.94
N TRP A 606 -13.79 9.03 12.41
CA TRP A 606 -12.43 8.58 12.74
C TRP A 606 -12.39 7.34 13.66
N LYS A 607 -13.34 7.16 14.59
CA LYS A 607 -13.42 5.96 15.46
C LYS A 607 -13.69 4.67 14.68
N ASN A 608 -14.36 4.76 13.54
CA ASN A 608 -14.62 3.61 12.68
C ASN A 608 -13.31 3.02 12.15
N ALA A 609 -12.25 3.82 12.04
CA ALA A 609 -10.93 3.44 11.53
C ALA A 609 -10.02 2.70 12.55
N LYS A 610 -10.51 2.37 13.76
CA LYS A 610 -9.71 1.73 14.83
C LYS A 610 -8.84 0.53 14.38
N HIS A 611 -9.37 -0.27 13.47
CA HIS A 611 -8.72 -1.50 12.97
C HIS A 611 -8.29 -1.41 11.51
N LEU A 612 -8.30 -0.21 10.93
CA LEU A 612 -7.95 0.02 9.53
C LEU A 612 -6.60 0.75 9.49
N PRO A 613 -5.55 0.14 8.92
CA PRO A 613 -4.25 0.78 8.71
C PRO A 613 -4.29 1.95 7.72
N TRP A 614 -3.52 3.01 7.98
CA TRP A 614 -3.42 4.21 7.12
C TRP A 614 -1.96 4.55 6.78
N TYR A 615 -1.69 4.84 5.50
CA TYR A 615 -0.44 5.41 5.03
C TYR A 615 -0.73 6.73 4.29
N ILE A 616 -0.61 7.85 4.99
CA ILE A 616 -0.95 9.17 4.47
C ILE A 616 0.31 9.81 3.91
N VAL A 617 0.26 10.34 2.70
CA VAL A 617 1.39 11.01 2.05
C VAL A 617 1.01 12.45 1.71
N GLY A 618 1.87 13.40 2.10
CA GLY A 618 1.68 14.83 1.83
C GLY A 618 2.99 15.58 1.84
N GLY A 619 2.91 16.88 1.54
CA GLY A 619 4.06 17.79 1.50
C GLY A 619 3.84 18.91 2.49
N GLU A 620 4.92 19.33 3.14
CA GLU A 620 4.91 20.38 4.16
C GLU A 620 4.27 21.68 3.65
N LEU A 621 4.48 22.02 2.38
CA LEU A 621 4.00 23.25 1.74
C LEU A 621 2.82 23.00 0.79
N ASP A 622 2.13 21.85 0.90
CA ASP A 622 0.89 21.55 0.15
C ASP A 622 -0.34 22.20 0.80
N ARG A 623 -0.65 23.42 0.37
CA ARG A 623 -1.87 24.17 0.75
C ARG A 623 -2.00 24.21 2.29
N ASP A 624 -3.22 24.03 2.80
CA ASP A 624 -3.54 23.88 4.22
C ASP A 624 -3.90 22.41 4.58
N THR A 625 -3.30 21.43 3.89
CA THR A 625 -3.62 20.00 4.06
C THR A 625 -3.31 19.50 5.46
N LEU A 626 -2.13 19.80 6.00
CA LEU A 626 -1.74 19.44 7.37
C LEU A 626 -2.70 20.03 8.41
N ALA A 627 -3.08 21.30 8.24
CA ALA A 627 -4.03 21.97 9.13
C ALA A 627 -5.40 21.27 9.13
N HIS A 628 -5.91 20.88 7.95
CA HIS A 628 -7.15 20.11 7.82
C HIS A 628 -7.06 18.72 8.46
N ASN A 629 -5.98 17.99 8.17
CA ASN A 629 -5.84 16.58 8.56
C ASN A 629 -5.47 16.41 10.04
N SER A 630 -4.73 17.36 10.60
CA SER A 630 -4.16 17.28 11.95
C SER A 630 -5.21 16.96 13.01
N LEU A 631 -6.42 17.50 12.93
CA LEU A 631 -7.47 17.26 13.94
C LEU A 631 -7.91 15.79 14.00
N VAL A 632 -8.03 15.14 12.85
CA VAL A 632 -8.43 13.72 12.75
C VAL A 632 -7.23 12.83 13.05
N VAL A 633 -6.10 13.09 12.39
CA VAL A 633 -4.90 12.25 12.48
C VAL A 633 -4.28 12.29 13.87
N ASN A 634 -4.19 13.46 14.53
CA ASN A 634 -3.72 13.55 15.92
C ASN A 634 -4.58 12.72 16.88
N ARG A 635 -5.90 12.64 16.65
CA ARG A 635 -6.77 11.77 17.46
C ARG A 635 -6.41 10.31 17.23
N MET A 636 -6.34 9.89 15.96
CA MET A 636 -5.99 8.50 15.62
C MET A 636 -4.65 8.09 16.23
N MET A 637 -3.61 8.93 16.10
CA MET A 637 -2.30 8.68 16.69
C MET A 637 -2.34 8.65 18.23
N ARG A 638 -3.04 9.59 18.88
CA ARG A 638 -3.17 9.60 20.35
C ARG A 638 -3.87 8.35 20.89
N TYR A 639 -4.84 7.80 20.15
CA TYR A 639 -5.51 6.55 20.51
C TYR A 639 -4.74 5.30 20.05
N GLY A 640 -3.57 5.45 19.40
CA GLY A 640 -2.70 4.35 18.99
C GLY A 640 -3.23 3.55 17.79
N TYR A 641 -4.00 4.18 16.89
CA TYR A 641 -4.44 3.53 15.65
C TYR A 641 -3.24 3.36 14.71
N ASP A 642 -3.26 2.36 13.83
CA ASP A 642 -2.17 2.14 12.88
C ASP A 642 -2.20 3.22 11.78
N VAL A 643 -1.29 4.21 11.91
CA VAL A 643 -1.16 5.35 11.02
C VAL A 643 0.31 5.65 10.80
N ILE A 644 0.70 5.77 9.54
CA ILE A 644 1.96 6.38 9.11
C ILE A 644 1.57 7.65 8.34
N TYR A 645 2.10 8.80 8.74
CA TYR A 645 1.99 10.03 7.96
C TYR A 645 3.39 10.40 7.44
N ALA A 646 3.60 10.27 6.14
CA ALA A 646 4.82 10.65 5.45
C ALA A 646 4.69 12.08 4.90
N GLU A 647 5.41 13.02 5.50
CA GLU A 647 5.44 14.42 5.08
C GLU A 647 6.76 14.75 4.39
N TYR A 648 6.69 15.13 3.11
CA TYR A 648 7.85 15.58 2.36
C TYR A 648 8.20 17.03 2.69
N LYS A 649 9.43 17.23 3.17
CA LYS A 649 9.96 18.53 3.60
C LYS A 649 10.09 19.50 2.42
N GLY A 650 9.56 20.70 2.58
CA GLY A 650 9.59 21.77 1.56
C GLY A 650 8.83 21.48 0.27
N ARG A 651 8.07 20.39 0.16
CA ARG A 651 7.34 19.99 -1.06
C ARG A 651 5.88 20.48 -1.03
N GLY A 652 5.36 20.81 -2.21
CA GLY A 652 4.00 21.31 -2.43
C GLY A 652 3.04 20.23 -2.92
N TYR A 653 1.93 20.61 -3.57
CA TYR A 653 1.01 19.61 -4.16
C TYR A 653 1.67 18.82 -5.30
N GLU A 654 1.89 17.52 -5.09
CA GLU A 654 2.61 16.63 -5.99
C GLU A 654 2.00 15.21 -6.02
N ASN A 655 2.56 14.33 -6.86
CA ASN A 655 2.15 12.92 -6.95
C ASN A 655 2.97 11.98 -6.05
N TYR A 656 4.09 12.43 -5.48
CA TYR A 656 4.96 11.66 -4.58
C TYR A 656 5.32 10.26 -5.06
N TYR A 657 5.62 10.09 -6.36
CA TYR A 657 6.02 8.79 -6.91
C TYR A 657 7.23 8.18 -6.20
N GLU A 658 8.08 9.01 -5.60
CA GLU A 658 9.26 8.61 -4.82
C GLU A 658 8.91 7.71 -3.61
N GLU A 659 7.64 7.68 -3.18
CA GLU A 659 7.15 6.85 -2.06
C GLU A 659 6.65 5.47 -2.50
N ILE A 660 6.52 5.22 -3.81
CA ILE A 660 5.87 4.02 -4.36
C ILE A 660 6.42 2.72 -3.77
N HIS A 661 7.74 2.60 -3.59
CA HIS A 661 8.36 1.40 -3.04
C HIS A 661 8.00 1.17 -1.57
N ASN A 662 7.94 2.24 -0.77
CA ASN A 662 7.54 2.18 0.63
C ASN A 662 6.06 1.79 0.74
N LEU A 663 5.21 2.32 -0.13
CA LEU A 663 3.79 1.95 -0.19
C LEU A 663 3.61 0.44 -0.44
N PHE A 664 4.31 -0.12 -1.43
CA PHE A 664 4.22 -1.57 -1.70
C PHE A 664 4.82 -2.41 -0.58
N ASN A 665 5.94 -2.00 0.01
CA ASN A 665 6.51 -2.69 1.17
C ASN A 665 5.53 -2.72 2.34
N TRP A 666 4.84 -1.60 2.60
CA TRP A 666 3.81 -1.54 3.62
C TRP A 666 2.60 -2.42 3.27
N MET A 667 2.08 -2.35 2.04
CA MET A 667 0.95 -3.19 1.58
C MET A 667 1.26 -4.70 1.64
N ASP A 668 2.52 -5.10 1.50
CA ASP A 668 2.95 -6.49 1.63
C ASP A 668 2.85 -7.03 3.07
N LEU A 669 2.77 -6.13 4.07
CA LEU A 669 2.60 -6.46 5.49
C LEU A 669 1.14 -6.40 5.97
N GLN A 670 0.23 -5.82 5.18
CA GLN A 670 -1.14 -5.58 5.60
C GLN A 670 -2.11 -6.67 5.14
N GLN A 671 -3.05 -6.98 6.03
CA GLN A 671 -4.24 -7.76 5.73
C GLN A 671 -5.45 -7.11 6.41
N ARG A 672 -6.62 -7.28 5.79
CA ARG A 672 -7.91 -6.84 6.32
C ARG A 672 -8.18 -7.47 7.68
N PHE A 673 -8.57 -6.66 8.67
CA PHE A 673 -8.95 -7.16 9.99
C PHE A 673 -10.22 -8.02 9.91
N LYS A 674 -10.13 -9.27 10.34
CA LYS A 674 -11.20 -10.27 10.23
C LYS A 674 -11.97 -10.44 11.54
N TYR A 675 -13.25 -10.74 11.42
CA TYR A 675 -14.12 -11.22 12.51
C TYR A 675 -14.00 -10.48 13.87
N PRO A 676 -14.15 -9.14 13.93
CA PRO A 676 -14.14 -8.44 15.21
C PRO A 676 -15.27 -8.94 16.12
N LYS A 677 -14.92 -9.37 17.34
CA LYS A 677 -15.89 -9.69 18.38
C LYS A 677 -16.54 -8.44 18.99
N GLU A 678 -15.92 -7.27 18.83
CA GLU A 678 -16.45 -5.99 19.27
C GLU A 678 -16.51 -5.00 18.11
N ILE A 679 -17.70 -4.50 17.81
CA ILE A 679 -17.97 -3.53 16.74
C ILE A 679 -18.61 -2.31 17.37
N GLU A 680 -17.88 -1.19 17.36
CA GLU A 680 -18.41 0.13 17.73
C GLU A 680 -18.29 1.06 16.53
N LYS A 681 -19.42 1.42 15.92
CA LYS A 681 -19.46 2.21 14.69
C LYS A 681 -20.43 3.36 14.78
N LYS A 682 -20.13 4.40 14.01
CA LYS A 682 -20.95 5.59 13.84
C LYS A 682 -21.42 5.67 12.39
N ILE A 683 -22.69 6.01 12.23
CA ILE A 683 -23.38 6.04 10.94
C ILE A 683 -24.03 7.41 10.75
N LEU A 684 -23.72 8.07 9.64
CA LEU A 684 -24.27 9.35 9.20
C LEU A 684 -24.95 9.26 7.84
N ARG A 685 -24.72 8.19 7.06
CA ARG A 685 -25.32 7.96 5.75
C ARG A 685 -26.07 6.62 5.71
N PRO A 686 -27.18 6.51 4.94
CA PRO A 686 -27.93 5.27 4.82
C PRO A 686 -27.13 4.11 4.20
N ILE A 687 -26.18 4.41 3.31
CA ILE A 687 -25.33 3.40 2.66
C ILE A 687 -24.24 2.84 3.59
N ASP A 688 -23.92 3.54 4.69
CA ASP A 688 -22.91 3.12 5.67
C ASP A 688 -23.53 2.13 6.67
N ASN A 689 -24.10 1.05 6.15
CA ASN A 689 -25.04 0.19 6.87
C ASN A 689 -24.54 -1.22 7.17
N ARG A 690 -23.38 -1.61 6.65
CA ARG A 690 -22.77 -2.93 6.87
C ARG A 690 -21.36 -2.79 7.39
N PHE A 691 -21.09 -3.41 8.54
CA PHE A 691 -19.78 -3.47 9.16
C PHE A 691 -19.44 -4.92 9.50
N TYR A 692 -18.43 -5.46 8.81
CA TYR A 692 -17.98 -6.84 8.97
C TYR A 692 -19.09 -7.88 8.75
N TRP A 693 -19.69 -8.37 9.82
CA TRP A 693 -20.67 -9.44 9.85
C TRP A 693 -22.06 -8.94 10.30
N VAL A 694 -22.23 -7.63 10.47
CA VAL A 694 -23.47 -7.00 10.92
C VAL A 694 -23.94 -6.00 9.86
N ARG A 695 -25.23 -6.06 9.50
CA ARG A 695 -25.92 -5.04 8.72
C ARG A 695 -27.06 -4.46 9.55
N THR A 696 -27.30 -3.15 9.45
CA THR A 696 -28.43 -2.51 10.12
C THR A 696 -29.11 -1.51 9.20
N GLU A 697 -30.45 -1.50 9.18
CA GLU A 697 -31.21 -0.75 8.18
C GLU A 697 -32.42 -0.03 8.80
N LYS A 698 -33.21 0.65 7.94
CA LYS A 698 -34.37 1.45 8.35
C LYS A 698 -33.98 2.49 9.43
N PHE A 699 -32.96 3.28 9.12
CA PHE A 699 -32.47 4.33 10.00
C PHE A 699 -33.52 5.44 10.24
N PRO A 700 -33.37 6.21 11.33
CA PRO A 700 -34.22 7.36 11.58
C PRO A 700 -34.15 8.41 10.45
N PRO A 701 -35.25 9.13 10.13
CA PRO A 701 -35.32 10.06 9.00
C PRO A 701 -34.21 11.12 8.95
N GLN A 702 -33.64 11.49 10.10
CA GLN A 702 -32.54 12.43 10.19
C GLN A 702 -31.29 11.99 9.40
N ILE A 703 -31.03 10.69 9.26
CA ILE A 703 -29.90 10.17 8.47
C ILE A 703 -30.15 10.32 6.96
N MET A 704 -31.41 10.30 6.54
CA MET A 704 -31.79 10.46 5.13
C MET A 704 -31.64 11.90 4.62
N ARG A 705 -31.55 12.89 5.53
CA ARG A 705 -31.45 14.31 5.16
C ARG A 705 -30.02 14.67 4.74
N PRO A 706 -29.83 15.50 3.69
CA PRO A 706 -28.54 16.06 3.33
C PRO A 706 -27.88 16.73 4.54
N LYS A 707 -26.58 16.51 4.71
CA LYS A 707 -25.83 17.08 5.82
C LYS A 707 -25.31 18.45 5.43
N ILE A 708 -25.74 19.48 6.16
CA ILE A 708 -25.23 20.84 6.00
C ILE A 708 -23.98 20.99 6.86
N VAL A 709 -22.91 21.46 6.23
CA VAL A 709 -21.68 21.85 6.91
C VAL A 709 -21.80 23.32 7.28
N ASN A 710 -21.79 23.64 8.57
CA ASN A 710 -21.89 25.02 9.03
C ASN A 710 -20.54 25.75 8.85
N GLY A 711 -20.51 27.08 9.05
CA GLY A 711 -19.31 27.93 8.89
C GLY A 711 -18.05 27.47 9.66
N ASN A 712 -18.21 26.63 10.69
CA ASN A 712 -17.09 26.01 11.44
C ASN A 712 -16.63 24.66 10.86
N LYS A 713 -16.99 24.33 9.61
CA LYS A 713 -16.68 23.05 8.95
C LYS A 713 -17.12 21.81 9.74
N ARG A 714 -18.27 21.89 10.43
CA ARG A 714 -18.85 20.77 11.21
C ARG A 714 -20.24 20.43 10.71
N ILE A 715 -20.54 19.13 10.68
CA ILE A 715 -21.89 18.62 10.47
C ILE A 715 -22.66 18.69 11.78
N GLN A 716 -23.77 19.43 11.81
CA GLN A 716 -24.73 19.41 12.91
C GLN A 716 -25.68 18.20 12.80
N ALA A 717 -25.13 17.01 12.99
CA ALA A 717 -25.92 15.78 13.07
C ALA A 717 -25.32 14.85 14.12
N ARG A 718 -26.19 14.16 14.87
CA ARG A 718 -25.77 13.10 15.78
C ARG A 718 -25.66 11.79 14.96
N PRO A 719 -24.47 11.18 14.87
CA PRO A 719 -24.33 9.87 14.24
C PRO A 719 -25.19 8.82 14.96
N VAL A 720 -25.80 7.92 14.21
CA VAL A 720 -26.44 6.74 14.78
C VAL A 720 -25.37 5.74 15.21
N PRO A 721 -25.39 5.27 16.46
CA PRO A 721 -24.45 4.27 16.93
C PRO A 721 -24.88 2.86 16.50
N LEU A 722 -23.89 2.03 16.21
CA LEU A 722 -24.00 0.57 16.15
C LEU A 722 -22.95 0.00 17.11
N ASN A 723 -23.41 -0.66 18.16
CA ASN A 723 -22.56 -1.37 19.11
C ASN A 723 -22.94 -2.84 19.11
N VAL A 724 -21.98 -3.72 18.80
CA VAL A 724 -22.15 -5.17 18.83
C VAL A 724 -20.99 -5.80 19.57
N SER A 725 -21.29 -6.78 20.43
CA SER A 725 -20.26 -7.55 21.11
C SER A 725 -20.63 -9.02 21.24
N ILE A 726 -19.69 -9.91 20.93
CA ILE A 726 -19.76 -11.33 21.25
C ILE A 726 -19.08 -11.53 22.61
N LYS A 727 -19.79 -12.13 23.57
CA LYS A 727 -19.29 -12.42 24.92
C LYS A 727 -19.13 -13.93 25.13
N VAL A 728 -18.47 -14.30 26.23
CA VAL A 728 -18.27 -15.70 26.65
C VAL A 728 -19.62 -16.40 26.80
N GLY A 729 -19.71 -17.67 26.40
CA GLY A 729 -20.93 -18.47 26.42
C GLY A 729 -21.84 -18.25 25.21
N ASN A 730 -21.27 -17.92 24.04
CA ASN A 730 -21.97 -17.79 22.78
C ASN A 730 -23.14 -16.78 22.80
N VAL A 731 -22.92 -15.59 23.38
CA VAL A 731 -23.94 -14.53 23.49
C VAL A 731 -23.57 -13.30 22.68
N ILE A 732 -24.45 -12.88 21.76
CA ILE A 732 -24.32 -11.65 20.98
C ILE A 732 -25.22 -10.56 21.57
N TYR A 733 -24.62 -9.43 21.92
CA TYR A 733 -25.34 -8.21 22.29
C TYR A 733 -25.30 -7.22 21.13
N VAL A 734 -26.48 -6.74 20.75
CA VAL A 734 -26.65 -5.71 19.71
C VAL A 734 -27.37 -4.51 20.28
N ARG A 735 -26.80 -3.34 20.05
CA ARG A 735 -27.47 -2.04 20.21
C ARG A 735 -27.28 -1.24 18.93
N SER A 736 -28.33 -1.21 18.10
CA SER A 736 -28.38 -0.42 16.87
C SER A 736 -29.42 0.69 16.99
N GLY A 737 -29.20 1.80 16.28
CA GLY A 737 -30.24 2.80 16.04
C GLY A 737 -31.04 2.59 14.74
N GLY A 738 -30.71 1.56 13.94
CA GLY A 738 -31.59 1.08 12.87
C GLY A 738 -32.67 0.15 13.42
N LYS A 739 -33.81 0.04 12.72
CA LYS A 739 -34.91 -0.85 13.13
C LYS A 739 -34.65 -2.31 12.74
N ILE A 740 -34.00 -2.53 11.60
CA ILE A 740 -33.66 -3.88 11.14
C ILE A 740 -32.19 -4.15 11.45
N THR A 741 -31.89 -5.34 11.93
CA THR A 741 -30.52 -5.85 12.10
C THR A 741 -30.41 -7.23 11.48
N THR A 742 -29.43 -7.43 10.62
CA THR A 742 -29.05 -8.73 10.06
C THR A 742 -27.67 -9.12 10.56
N LEU A 743 -27.55 -10.34 11.09
CA LEU A 743 -26.28 -10.95 11.48
C LEU A 743 -25.91 -12.03 10.47
N TRP A 744 -24.68 -11.98 9.98
CA TRP A 744 -24.08 -12.96 9.09
C TRP A 744 -23.02 -13.72 9.88
N LEU A 745 -23.25 -14.98 10.20
CA LEU A 745 -22.41 -15.72 11.14
C LEU A 745 -21.61 -16.81 10.42
N SER A 746 -20.51 -17.18 11.05
CA SER A 746 -19.63 -18.26 10.64
C SER A 746 -18.99 -18.88 11.90
N PRO A 747 -18.46 -20.11 11.82
CA PRO A 747 -17.81 -20.77 12.96
C PRO A 747 -16.61 -20.00 13.55
N GLU A 748 -15.99 -19.10 12.77
CA GLU A 748 -14.91 -18.23 13.24
C GLU A 748 -15.38 -17.14 14.23
N LEU A 749 -16.69 -16.85 14.27
CA LEU A 749 -17.29 -15.85 15.16
C LEU A 749 -17.91 -16.46 16.41
N VAL A 750 -18.62 -17.58 16.25
CA VAL A 750 -19.49 -18.20 17.23
C VAL A 750 -19.40 -19.72 17.12
N ASP A 751 -19.59 -20.41 18.23
CA ASP A 751 -19.59 -21.88 18.24
C ASP A 751 -20.95 -22.39 17.75
N TYR A 752 -20.96 -23.32 16.78
CA TYR A 752 -22.19 -23.90 16.24
C TYR A 752 -22.66 -25.11 17.07
N ASP A 753 -21.76 -25.70 17.86
CA ASP A 753 -22.07 -26.82 18.75
C ASP A 753 -22.70 -26.36 20.08
N GLU A 754 -22.74 -25.04 20.31
CA GLU A 754 -23.42 -24.41 21.43
C GLU A 754 -24.64 -23.60 20.97
N ARG A 755 -25.65 -23.45 21.83
CA ARG A 755 -26.76 -22.55 21.56
C ARG A 755 -26.27 -21.11 21.49
N LEU A 756 -26.65 -20.39 20.44
CA LEU A 756 -26.40 -18.97 20.32
C LEU A 756 -27.55 -18.19 20.97
N GLU A 757 -27.24 -17.30 21.91
CA GLU A 757 -28.19 -16.30 22.40
C GLU A 757 -27.94 -14.93 21.75
N VAL A 758 -28.96 -14.33 21.14
CA VAL A 758 -28.89 -12.95 20.61
C VAL A 758 -29.79 -12.02 21.41
N ARG A 759 -29.21 -10.96 21.96
CA ARG A 759 -29.91 -9.89 22.69
C ARG A 759 -29.84 -8.57 21.93
N ILE A 760 -31.00 -8.00 21.60
CA ILE A 760 -31.12 -6.71 20.93
C ILE A 760 -31.82 -5.72 21.84
N GLY A 761 -31.15 -4.61 22.16
CA GLY A 761 -31.70 -3.60 23.07
C GLY A 761 -31.97 -4.13 24.49
N GLY A 762 -31.24 -5.16 24.92
CA GLY A 762 -31.41 -5.83 26.22
C GLY A 762 -32.44 -6.97 26.22
N MET A 763 -33.24 -7.12 25.16
CA MET A 763 -34.23 -8.21 25.04
C MET A 763 -33.63 -9.40 24.29
N ARG A 764 -33.86 -10.62 24.77
CA ARG A 764 -33.51 -11.85 24.05
C ARG A 764 -34.41 -12.02 22.82
N LYS A 765 -33.82 -12.12 21.64
CA LYS A 765 -34.50 -12.24 20.34
C LYS A 765 -34.24 -13.59 19.65
N PHE A 766 -33.16 -14.27 19.99
CA PHE A 766 -32.82 -15.60 19.48
C PHE A 766 -32.15 -16.43 20.59
N ASN A 767 -32.40 -17.74 20.61
CA ASN A 767 -31.78 -18.70 21.52
C ASN A 767 -31.94 -20.12 20.98
N ASP A 768 -31.08 -20.53 20.05
CA ASP A 768 -31.10 -21.87 19.46
C ASP A 768 -29.71 -22.27 18.92
N PHE A 769 -29.55 -23.51 18.51
CA PHE A 769 -28.40 -23.98 17.75
C PHE A 769 -28.40 -23.40 16.34
N LEU A 770 -27.21 -23.07 15.85
CA LEU A 770 -27.03 -22.59 14.49
C LEU A 770 -26.92 -23.77 13.52
N ARG A 771 -27.48 -23.61 12.32
CA ARG A 771 -27.37 -24.60 11.24
C ARG A 771 -26.89 -23.88 9.98
N PRO A 772 -25.82 -24.38 9.32
CA PRO A 772 -25.39 -23.84 8.04
C PRO A 772 -26.50 -23.88 7.00
N ASP A 773 -26.71 -22.76 6.33
CA ASP A 773 -27.69 -22.51 5.30
C ASP A 773 -26.99 -22.14 3.99
N MET A 774 -27.24 -22.96 2.96
CA MET A 774 -26.65 -22.79 1.64
C MET A 774 -27.15 -21.55 0.93
N GLU A 775 -28.44 -21.21 1.10
CA GLU A 775 -29.04 -20.01 0.50
C GLU A 775 -28.38 -18.75 1.08
N ALA A 776 -28.33 -18.64 2.41
CA ALA A 776 -27.64 -17.54 3.08
C ALA A 776 -26.19 -17.37 2.59
N MET A 777 -25.45 -18.47 2.44
CA MET A 777 -24.07 -18.42 1.97
C MET A 777 -23.95 -17.95 0.53
N LEU A 778 -24.77 -18.49 -0.37
CA LEU A 778 -24.74 -18.12 -1.78
C LEU A 778 -25.23 -16.69 -2.00
N ASP A 779 -26.24 -16.23 -1.26
CA ASP A 779 -26.70 -14.84 -1.25
C ASP A 779 -25.61 -13.88 -0.82
N ASP A 780 -24.92 -14.17 0.27
CA ASP A 780 -23.84 -13.33 0.76
C ASP A 780 -22.69 -13.26 -0.25
N PHE A 781 -22.32 -14.42 -0.82
CA PHE A 781 -21.27 -14.49 -1.82
C PHE A 781 -21.66 -13.76 -3.12
N GLN A 782 -22.90 -13.93 -3.60
CA GLN A 782 -23.42 -13.20 -4.76
C GLN A 782 -23.38 -11.68 -4.53
N ASN A 783 -23.74 -11.22 -3.33
CA ASN A 783 -23.78 -9.80 -3.01
C ASN A 783 -22.39 -9.17 -2.82
N ARG A 784 -21.43 -9.91 -2.24
CA ARG A 784 -20.12 -9.34 -1.87
C ARG A 784 -18.98 -9.72 -2.81
N GLY A 785 -19.07 -10.88 -3.46
CA GLY A 785 -17.96 -11.51 -4.19
C GLY A 785 -16.78 -11.92 -3.29
N ASP A 786 -17.00 -12.11 -1.99
CA ASP A 786 -15.94 -12.42 -1.03
C ASP A 786 -15.67 -13.91 -0.94
N ARG A 787 -14.58 -14.38 -1.54
CA ARG A 787 -14.21 -15.81 -1.54
C ARG A 787 -13.57 -16.27 -0.23
N GLN A 788 -12.99 -15.36 0.54
CA GLN A 788 -12.19 -15.66 1.73
C GLN A 788 -13.04 -15.62 3.01
N LYS A 789 -14.04 -14.75 3.03
CA LYS A 789 -14.97 -14.60 4.15
C LYS A 789 -16.34 -15.03 3.70
N LEU A 790 -16.76 -16.24 4.06
CA LEU A 790 -18.09 -16.78 3.77
C LEU A 790 -18.88 -16.90 5.06
N PHE A 791 -20.13 -16.46 5.02
CA PHE A 791 -21.07 -16.60 6.13
C PHE A 791 -22.12 -17.61 5.73
N ASP A 792 -22.27 -18.66 6.52
CA ASP A 792 -23.19 -19.76 6.25
C ASP A 792 -24.43 -19.69 7.15
N VAL A 793 -24.63 -18.60 7.90
CA VAL A 793 -25.83 -18.37 8.70
C VAL A 793 -26.27 -16.91 8.55
N ARG A 794 -27.56 -16.69 8.29
CA ARG A 794 -28.21 -15.37 8.28
C ARG A 794 -29.29 -15.32 9.36
N LEU A 795 -29.24 -14.32 10.24
CA LEU A 795 -30.30 -14.04 11.21
C LEU A 795 -30.82 -12.62 11.02
N ASP A 796 -32.12 -12.50 10.71
CA ASP A 796 -32.80 -11.22 10.50
C ASP A 796 -33.71 -10.86 11.67
N PHE A 797 -33.57 -9.64 12.17
CA PHE A 797 -34.35 -9.11 13.28
C PHE A 797 -35.03 -7.79 12.87
N PHE A 798 -36.36 -7.75 13.01
CA PHE A 798 -37.23 -6.64 12.60
C PHE A 798 -37.77 -5.81 13.77
#